data_AF-A0A9D7R070-F1
#
_entry.id   AF-A0A9D7R070-F1
#
_cell.length_a   1.000
_cell.length_b   1.000
_cell.length_c   1.000
_cell.angle_alpha   90.00
_cell.angle_beta   90.00
_cell.angle_gamma   90.00
#
_symmetry.space_group_name_H-M   'P 1'
#
loop_
_entity.id
_entity.type
_entity.pdbx_description
1 polymer ?
#
loop_
_entity_poly.entity_id
_entity_poly.type
_entity_poly.pdbx_seq_one_letter_code
_entity_poly.pdbx_strand_id
1 'polypeptide(L)'
;MIVNKNLKIFYSIAAFIFPFILYVATLAPSVTFIDSGELAAVATKLGVAHPTGYPLFTVIGNVFTKLPVGDPVYRLNLMCAFLSSFAIMLFFNMLLSLTVKIADGLKESKLSETILLNVSLAASLVLAYSRTFWDTANAIEVYSLHTVLLIANLFLILKASGEIDRNSELTHDRFWLVFAFVLGLSFTNHLSTIFLSVGCLYLYFAVNGFGQLSFKRIMLMTIPFLLGISVYVYLVVRADNEILSWGNPHNFENFWRHFTGKQFSVWMFSSFENAEKQFTYFTKNFPMEYAVFPLMFAVPGLFLLFKEARRIFNFTLLLFLFCIIYAINYDIYDIDSYFLLAFIVAVIWVCMGLLWLVSKVKDNASTISFAFLLLPLMPLVMNFEKTDESKNYFVDDYTNNVFKSADKNAIIMSTQWDFWISSSIYQQFVRNIRPDIAVIDKELLRKSWYFEYLKKHYPDICEKSKVEIDAYLTELLKFEKNTARYTSPKSEADRQDLMKIQTTFLALLNSFIDKNYPERTFYTTLEIEQDKNEKFGKDYSRVPQGLLFRYTREKGFDNYKNPEFDYDITQRSDYHHNFIMNAYYSAYLNRANFLMNYSQFDDAEASINKALELKPGSPEAIQLQSKCKQLKSLSNNEVK
;
A
#
# COMPACT_ATOMS: atom_id res chain seq x y z
N MET A 1 30.09 27.15 9.70
CA MET A 1 30.69 27.26 8.35
C MET A 1 29.63 27.73 7.34
N ILE A 2 29.96 28.59 6.37
CA ILE A 2 29.03 28.95 5.28
C ILE A 2 29.41 28.10 4.07
N VAL A 3 28.53 27.17 3.67
CA VAL A 3 28.73 26.36 2.45
C VAL A 3 28.47 27.21 1.22
N ASN A 4 29.30 27.10 0.19
CA ASN A 4 29.10 27.75 -1.09
C ASN A 4 27.68 27.48 -1.63
N LYS A 5 26.92 28.55 -1.88
CA LYS A 5 25.51 28.47 -2.30
C LYS A 5 25.32 27.66 -3.59
N ASN A 6 26.18 27.86 -4.58
CA ASN A 6 26.06 27.18 -5.87
C ASN A 6 26.37 25.68 -5.73
N LEU A 7 27.40 25.33 -4.95
CA LEU A 7 27.76 23.93 -4.70
C LEU A 7 26.66 23.20 -3.92
N LYS A 8 26.08 23.84 -2.90
CA LYS A 8 24.92 23.31 -2.17
C LYS A 8 23.73 23.05 -3.11
N ILE A 9 23.42 23.99 -4.00
CA ILE A 9 22.33 23.84 -4.97
C ILE A 9 22.61 22.65 -5.90
N PHE A 10 23.84 22.54 -6.41
CA PHE A 10 24.24 21.42 -7.27
C PHE A 10 24.03 20.05 -6.60
N TYR A 11 24.53 19.86 -5.37
CA TYR A 11 24.36 18.60 -4.64
C TYR A 11 22.90 18.34 -4.27
N SER A 12 22.13 19.37 -3.96
CA SER A 12 20.69 19.24 -3.71
C SER A 12 19.95 18.76 -4.97
N ILE A 13 20.29 19.30 -6.14
CA ILE A 13 19.74 18.84 -7.42
C ILE A 13 20.19 17.42 -7.71
N ALA A 14 21.44 17.06 -7.44
CA ALA A 14 21.93 15.69 -7.62
C ALA A 14 21.17 14.68 -6.73
N ALA A 15 20.89 15.04 -5.48
CA ALA A 15 20.08 14.23 -4.55
C ALA A 15 18.63 14.02 -5.03
N PHE A 16 18.11 14.90 -5.90
CA PHE A 16 16.82 14.72 -6.57
C PHE A 16 16.96 13.90 -7.86
N ILE A 17 17.88 14.30 -8.75
CA ILE A 17 17.96 13.78 -10.11
C ILE A 17 18.41 12.31 -10.16
N PHE A 18 19.37 11.89 -9.32
CA PHE A 18 19.83 10.50 -9.36
C PHE A 18 18.73 9.51 -8.95
N PRO A 19 18.03 9.67 -7.81
CA PRO A 19 16.87 8.83 -7.49
C PRO A 19 15.76 8.98 -8.52
N PHE A 20 15.47 10.20 -9.01
CA PHE A 20 14.37 10.40 -9.96
C PHE A 20 14.57 9.64 -11.27
N ILE A 21 15.78 9.65 -11.84
CA ILE A 21 16.09 8.86 -13.04
C ILE A 21 15.92 7.36 -12.76
N LEU A 22 16.41 6.88 -11.62
CA LEU A 22 16.29 5.47 -11.24
C LEU A 22 14.83 5.04 -11.05
N TYR A 23 14.06 5.83 -10.30
CA TYR A 23 12.64 5.54 -10.03
C TYR A 23 11.81 5.62 -11.32
N VAL A 24 12.07 6.58 -12.21
CA VAL A 24 11.40 6.62 -13.52
C VAL A 24 11.77 5.42 -14.39
N ALA A 25 13.00 4.92 -14.29
CA ALA A 25 13.43 3.73 -15.04
C ALA A 25 12.84 2.43 -14.49
N THR A 26 12.35 2.41 -13.25
CA THR A 26 11.89 1.20 -12.54
C THR A 26 10.44 1.24 -12.09
N LEU A 27 9.73 2.37 -12.28
CA LEU A 27 8.33 2.49 -11.90
C LEU A 27 7.42 1.57 -12.74
N ALA A 28 6.33 1.16 -12.12
CA ALA A 28 5.33 0.31 -12.73
C ALA A 28 4.65 1.01 -13.91
N PRO A 29 4.44 0.33 -15.04
CA PRO A 29 3.78 0.90 -16.20
C PRO A 29 2.26 1.02 -16.04
N SER A 30 1.63 0.23 -15.14
CA SER A 30 0.19 0.25 -14.88
C SER A 30 -0.12 0.09 -13.38
N VAL A 31 -1.35 -0.29 -13.05
CA VAL A 31 -1.80 -0.70 -11.72
C VAL A 31 -1.00 -1.93 -11.23
N THR A 32 -0.67 -1.91 -9.95
CA THR A 32 0.03 -2.98 -9.23
C THR A 32 -0.89 -3.57 -8.15
N PHE A 33 -0.33 -4.34 -7.22
CA PHE A 33 -1.10 -5.01 -6.16
C PHE A 33 -1.74 -4.04 -5.16
N ILE A 34 -2.58 -4.61 -4.29
CA ILE A 34 -3.23 -3.99 -3.14
C ILE A 34 -4.14 -2.84 -3.57
N ASP A 35 -3.88 -1.63 -3.08
CA ASP A 35 -4.79 -0.48 -3.20
C ASP A 35 -4.53 0.35 -4.45
N SER A 36 -3.56 -0.03 -5.28
CA SER A 36 -3.10 0.82 -6.40
C SER A 36 -4.22 1.21 -7.37
N GLY A 37 -5.13 0.28 -7.71
CA GLY A 37 -6.25 0.52 -8.61
C GLY A 37 -7.30 1.44 -7.99
N GLU A 38 -7.65 1.21 -6.73
CA GLU A 38 -8.56 2.06 -5.96
C GLU A 38 -8.00 3.48 -5.81
N LEU A 39 -6.75 3.61 -5.36
CA LEU A 39 -6.07 4.90 -5.21
C LEU A 39 -5.97 5.63 -6.56
N ALA A 40 -5.69 4.92 -7.65
CA ALA A 40 -5.61 5.51 -8.98
C ALA A 40 -6.98 6.04 -9.44
N ALA A 41 -8.05 5.28 -9.23
CA ALA A 41 -9.41 5.69 -9.54
C ALA A 41 -9.82 6.91 -8.70
N VAL A 42 -9.61 6.85 -7.39
CA VAL A 42 -9.94 7.90 -6.44
C VAL A 42 -9.17 9.19 -6.73
N ALA A 43 -7.86 9.14 -6.95
CA ALA A 43 -7.06 10.30 -7.31
C ALA A 43 -7.50 10.92 -8.64
N THR A 44 -7.78 10.09 -9.65
CA THR A 44 -8.20 10.58 -10.98
C THR A 44 -9.56 11.28 -10.93
N LYS A 45 -10.46 10.83 -10.04
CA LYS A 45 -11.88 11.22 -10.05
C LYS A 45 -12.33 11.94 -8.78
N LEU A 46 -11.37 12.27 -7.91
CA LEU A 46 -11.58 12.91 -6.63
C LEU A 46 -12.63 12.16 -5.79
N GLY A 47 -12.47 10.83 -5.66
CA GLY A 47 -13.29 9.97 -4.80
C GLY A 47 -12.85 10.01 -3.33
N VAL A 48 -13.41 9.12 -2.50
CA VAL A 48 -12.93 8.86 -1.14
C VAL A 48 -12.42 7.43 -1.09
N ALA A 49 -11.11 7.29 -0.86
CA ALA A 49 -10.43 6.00 -0.71
C ALA A 49 -10.72 5.36 0.64
N HIS A 50 -10.28 4.13 0.84
CA HIS A 50 -10.35 3.42 2.10
C HIS A 50 -9.76 4.25 3.28
N PRO A 51 -10.18 3.98 4.53
CA PRO A 51 -9.77 4.78 5.68
C PRO A 51 -8.24 4.90 5.80
N THR A 52 -7.68 6.08 6.04
CA THR A 52 -8.35 7.31 6.48
C THR A 52 -8.73 8.28 5.36
N GLY A 53 -8.73 7.81 4.11
CA GLY A 53 -9.26 8.52 2.94
C GLY A 53 -8.27 9.43 2.23
N TYR A 54 -7.07 9.60 2.77
CA TYR A 54 -5.89 10.24 2.13
C TYR A 54 -6.18 11.54 1.35
N PRO A 55 -7.02 12.49 1.84
CA PRO A 55 -7.53 13.59 1.03
C PRO A 55 -6.43 14.48 0.41
N LEU A 56 -5.33 14.72 1.12
CA LEU A 56 -4.21 15.50 0.58
C LEU A 56 -3.54 14.78 -0.61
N PHE A 57 -3.30 13.47 -0.47
CA PHE A 57 -2.75 12.64 -1.54
C PHE A 57 -3.68 12.62 -2.76
N THR A 58 -4.99 12.44 -2.54
CA THR A 58 -5.99 12.40 -3.60
C THR A 58 -6.04 13.72 -4.40
N VAL A 59 -6.02 14.87 -3.72
CA VAL A 59 -6.06 16.18 -4.39
C VAL A 59 -4.79 16.44 -5.19
N ILE A 60 -3.61 16.12 -4.63
CA ILE A 60 -2.33 16.25 -5.34
C ILE A 60 -2.29 15.29 -6.54
N GLY A 61 -2.69 14.04 -6.35
CA GLY A 61 -2.80 13.04 -7.40
C GLY A 61 -3.66 13.50 -8.56
N ASN A 62 -4.80 14.11 -8.27
CA ASN A 62 -5.67 14.65 -9.32
C ASN A 62 -4.98 15.67 -10.21
N VAL A 63 -4.15 16.55 -9.64
CA VAL A 63 -3.36 17.52 -10.41
C VAL A 63 -2.36 16.80 -11.32
N PHE A 64 -1.65 15.79 -10.80
CA PHE A 64 -0.70 15.01 -11.59
C PHE A 64 -1.37 14.21 -12.72
N THR A 65 -2.61 13.76 -12.55
CA THR A 65 -3.35 13.09 -13.63
C THR A 65 -3.58 13.98 -14.85
N LYS A 66 -3.38 15.30 -14.75
CA LYS A 66 -3.54 16.24 -15.88
C LYS A 66 -2.28 16.39 -16.74
N LEU A 67 -1.16 15.77 -16.36
CA LEU A 67 0.07 15.77 -17.17
C LEU A 67 -0.17 15.06 -18.51
N PRO A 68 0.37 15.55 -19.64
CA PRO A 68 0.10 14.99 -20.96
C PRO A 68 1.04 13.81 -21.31
N VAL A 69 1.17 12.82 -20.44
CA VAL A 69 2.05 11.64 -20.64
C VAL A 69 1.40 10.36 -20.13
N GLY A 70 1.49 9.27 -20.88
CA GLY A 70 0.94 7.96 -20.47
C GLY A 70 -0.56 8.00 -20.14
N ASP A 71 -1.04 6.95 -19.49
CA ASP A 71 -2.40 6.90 -18.94
C ASP A 71 -2.43 7.47 -17.50
N PRO A 72 -3.62 7.65 -16.89
CA PRO A 72 -3.71 8.26 -15.56
C PRO A 72 -2.91 7.55 -14.46
N VAL A 73 -2.88 6.22 -14.42
CA VAL A 73 -2.09 5.49 -13.41
C VAL A 73 -0.59 5.67 -13.62
N TYR A 74 -0.09 5.67 -14.86
CA TYR A 74 1.32 5.97 -15.12
C TYR A 74 1.73 7.35 -14.60
N ARG A 75 0.87 8.37 -14.77
CA ARG A 75 1.10 9.73 -14.23
C ARG A 75 1.16 9.75 -12.70
N LEU A 76 0.39 8.88 -12.05
CA LEU A 76 0.36 8.75 -10.59
C LEU A 76 1.57 7.96 -10.07
N ASN A 77 2.04 6.94 -10.80
CA ASN A 77 3.31 6.28 -10.50
C ASN A 77 4.48 7.27 -10.67
N LEU A 78 4.46 8.09 -11.73
CA LEU A 78 5.42 9.18 -11.94
C LEU A 78 5.35 10.24 -10.82
N MET A 79 4.16 10.55 -10.30
CA MET A 79 4.00 11.42 -9.13
C MET A 79 4.74 10.84 -7.93
N CYS A 80 4.59 9.54 -7.66
CA CYS A 80 5.26 8.88 -6.54
C CYS A 80 6.79 8.92 -6.70
N ALA A 81 7.30 8.64 -7.91
CA ALA A 81 8.72 8.80 -8.22
C ALA A 81 9.23 10.23 -7.97
N PHE A 82 8.45 11.24 -8.37
CA PHE A 82 8.78 12.65 -8.15
C PHE A 82 8.79 13.01 -6.65
N LEU A 83 7.73 12.63 -5.91
CA LEU A 83 7.58 12.94 -4.48
C LEU A 83 8.67 12.27 -3.65
N SER A 84 8.95 10.99 -3.88
CA SER A 84 10.02 10.27 -3.17
C SER A 84 11.39 10.87 -3.47
N SER A 85 11.66 11.27 -4.72
CA SER A 85 12.91 11.98 -5.07
C SER A 85 13.01 13.35 -4.40
N PHE A 86 11.89 14.07 -4.31
CA PHE A 86 11.80 15.34 -3.59
C PHE A 86 12.03 15.16 -2.08
N ALA A 87 11.53 14.07 -1.49
CA ALA A 87 11.81 13.70 -0.11
C ALA A 87 13.31 13.50 0.12
N ILE A 88 14.02 12.79 -0.78
CA ILE A 88 15.48 12.61 -0.68
C ILE A 88 16.23 13.95 -0.78
N MET A 89 15.81 14.86 -1.66
CA MET A 89 16.38 16.20 -1.73
C MET A 89 16.18 16.99 -0.43
N LEU A 90 14.98 16.94 0.16
CA LEU A 90 14.73 17.56 1.47
C LEU A 90 15.58 16.93 2.57
N PHE A 91 15.70 15.61 2.56
CA PHE A 91 16.50 14.84 3.51
C PHE A 91 17.98 15.21 3.41
N PHE A 92 18.53 15.32 2.20
CA PHE A 92 19.89 15.82 1.96
C PHE A 92 20.12 17.20 2.57
N ASN A 93 19.20 18.14 2.36
CA ASN A 93 19.32 19.49 2.91
C ASN A 93 19.25 19.51 4.44
N MET A 94 18.41 18.64 5.03
CA MET A 94 18.33 18.44 6.47
C MET A 94 19.65 17.87 7.02
N LEU A 95 20.16 16.79 6.43
CA LEU A 95 21.42 16.16 6.82
C LEU A 95 22.61 17.11 6.66
N LEU A 96 22.68 17.89 5.59
CA LEU A 96 23.73 18.88 5.39
C LEU A 96 23.70 19.96 6.47
N SER A 97 22.51 20.44 6.84
CA SER A 97 22.38 21.46 7.89
C SER A 97 22.81 20.90 9.25
N LEU A 98 22.45 19.65 9.53
CA LEU A 98 22.84 18.93 10.74
C LEU A 98 24.36 18.66 10.81
N THR A 99 24.95 18.15 9.74
CA THR A 99 26.40 17.88 9.67
C THR A 99 27.22 19.14 9.80
N VAL A 100 26.82 20.26 9.16
CA VAL A 100 27.47 21.56 9.32
C VAL A 100 27.44 22.04 10.77
N LYS A 101 26.29 21.92 11.45
CA LYS A 101 26.16 22.31 12.86
C LYS A 101 27.09 21.50 13.76
N ILE A 102 27.09 20.18 13.61
CA ILE A 102 27.89 19.28 14.45
C ILE A 102 29.38 19.47 14.17
N ALA A 103 29.77 19.57 12.89
CA ALA A 103 31.16 19.80 12.50
C ALA A 103 31.72 21.11 13.07
N ASP A 104 30.93 22.19 13.13
CA ASP A 104 31.33 23.45 13.77
C ASP A 104 31.65 23.29 15.27
N GLY A 105 31.07 22.29 15.95
CA GLY A 105 31.31 21.99 17.36
C GLY A 105 32.58 21.16 17.60
N LEU A 106 33.09 20.47 16.58
CA LEU A 106 34.29 19.64 16.66
C LEU A 106 35.55 20.52 16.68
N LYS A 107 36.03 20.87 17.88
CA LYS A 107 37.18 21.78 18.10
C LYS A 107 38.49 21.36 17.38
N GLU A 108 38.64 20.10 16.98
CA GLU A 108 39.90 19.53 16.48
C GLU A 108 39.93 19.21 14.97
N SER A 109 38.82 19.36 14.23
CA SER A 109 38.77 19.08 12.79
C SER A 109 38.12 20.22 11.99
N LYS A 110 38.91 20.94 11.19
CA LYS A 110 38.38 21.81 10.13
C LYS A 110 38.03 20.95 8.92
N LEU A 111 36.83 20.38 8.92
CA LEU A 111 36.31 19.66 7.74
C LEU A 111 35.94 20.66 6.64
N SER A 112 36.28 20.33 5.39
CA SER A 112 35.90 21.15 4.24
C SER A 112 34.42 21.01 3.92
N GLU A 113 33.86 22.01 3.23
CA GLU A 113 32.46 21.96 2.77
C GLU A 113 32.18 20.75 1.86
N THR A 114 33.13 20.40 0.99
CA THR A 114 33.02 19.24 0.08
C THR A 114 32.88 17.93 0.85
N ILE A 115 33.58 17.77 1.98
CA ILE A 115 33.46 16.58 2.82
C ILE A 115 32.04 16.46 3.38
N LEU A 116 31.47 17.57 3.89
CA LEU A 116 30.11 17.54 4.46
C LEU A 116 29.04 17.30 3.39
N LEU A 117 29.23 17.86 2.20
CA LEU A 117 28.37 17.62 1.04
C LEU A 117 28.41 16.15 0.61
N ASN A 118 29.61 15.56 0.49
CA ASN A 118 29.79 14.15 0.13
C ASN A 118 29.17 13.22 1.16
N VAL A 119 29.40 13.46 2.47
CA VAL A 119 28.82 12.66 3.57
C VAL A 119 27.30 12.72 3.55
N SER A 120 26.72 13.92 3.37
CA SER A 120 25.28 14.11 3.37
C SER A 120 24.63 13.49 2.13
N LEU A 121 25.26 13.62 0.96
CA LEU A 121 24.78 13.03 -0.29
C LEU A 121 24.86 11.50 -0.25
N ALA A 122 25.98 10.93 0.20
CA ALA A 122 26.13 9.49 0.36
C ALA A 122 25.03 8.90 1.24
N ALA A 123 24.80 9.46 2.43
CA ALA A 123 23.74 9.00 3.31
C ALA A 123 22.34 9.15 2.68
N SER A 124 22.06 10.26 2.00
CA SER A 124 20.76 10.48 1.36
C SER A 124 20.48 9.46 0.25
N LEU A 125 21.50 9.10 -0.54
CA LEU A 125 21.37 8.07 -1.57
C LEU A 125 21.30 6.66 -0.98
N VAL A 126 21.90 6.39 0.19
CA VAL A 126 21.70 5.12 0.92
C VAL A 126 20.22 4.95 1.30
N LEU A 127 19.53 6.03 1.72
CA LEU A 127 18.09 5.98 1.94
C LEU A 127 17.33 5.80 0.62
N ALA A 128 17.69 6.55 -0.41
CA ALA A 128 17.02 6.51 -1.71
C ALA A 128 17.03 5.11 -2.34
N TYR A 129 18.11 4.35 -2.14
CA TYR A 129 18.26 3.02 -2.71
C TYR A 129 17.93 1.89 -1.72
N SER A 130 17.42 2.23 -0.52
CA SER A 130 16.84 1.22 0.38
C SER A 130 15.58 0.65 -0.26
N ARG A 131 15.34 -0.65 -0.03
CA ARG A 131 14.28 -1.40 -0.69
C ARG A 131 12.92 -0.75 -0.47
N THR A 132 12.51 -0.60 0.79
CA THR A 132 11.18 -0.10 1.11
C THR A 132 10.98 1.34 0.64
N PHE A 133 12.01 2.20 0.76
CA PHE A 133 11.89 3.59 0.28
C PHE A 133 11.74 3.65 -1.25
N TRP A 134 12.49 2.82 -1.97
CA TRP A 134 12.38 2.70 -3.43
C TRP A 134 11.02 2.13 -3.85
N ASP A 135 10.49 1.11 -3.17
CA ASP A 135 9.16 0.56 -3.48
C ASP A 135 8.06 1.63 -3.41
N THR A 136 8.13 2.57 -2.45
CA THR A 136 7.17 3.70 -2.39
C THR A 136 7.24 4.65 -3.60
N ALA A 137 8.33 4.63 -4.37
CA ALA A 137 8.53 5.48 -5.54
C ALA A 137 8.03 4.82 -6.85
N ASN A 138 7.89 3.49 -6.87
CA ASN A 138 7.68 2.74 -8.11
C ASN A 138 6.20 2.55 -8.47
N ALA A 139 5.28 2.66 -7.51
CA ALA A 139 3.85 2.55 -7.78
C ALA A 139 3.05 3.57 -6.96
N ILE A 140 1.82 3.83 -7.40
CA ILE A 140 0.89 4.72 -6.71
C ILE A 140 0.59 4.18 -5.32
N GLU A 141 1.17 4.85 -4.33
CA GLU A 141 0.93 4.57 -2.92
C GLU A 141 1.03 5.86 -2.10
N VAL A 142 0.27 5.89 -1.00
CA VAL A 142 0.14 7.07 -0.13
C VAL A 142 1.43 7.41 0.61
N TYR A 143 2.35 6.43 0.69
CA TYR A 143 3.62 6.54 1.38
C TYR A 143 4.62 7.47 0.68
N SER A 144 4.52 7.64 -0.65
CA SER A 144 5.39 8.56 -1.41
C SER A 144 5.26 10.01 -0.93
N LEU A 145 4.03 10.50 -0.76
CA LEU A 145 3.76 11.80 -0.16
C LEU A 145 4.04 11.79 1.35
N HIS A 146 3.80 10.66 2.02
CA HIS A 146 4.04 10.56 3.45
C HIS A 146 5.52 10.75 3.81
N THR A 147 6.46 10.20 3.04
CA THR A 147 7.89 10.38 3.28
C THR A 147 8.33 11.84 3.14
N VAL A 148 7.77 12.58 2.17
CA VAL A 148 7.97 14.04 2.05
C VAL A 148 7.53 14.74 3.33
N LEU A 149 6.33 14.41 3.83
CA LEU A 149 5.75 15.03 5.01
C LEU A 149 6.50 14.68 6.30
N LEU A 150 6.93 13.43 6.48
CA LEU A 150 7.78 13.01 7.59
C LEU A 150 9.11 13.77 7.59
N ILE A 151 9.83 13.78 6.47
CA ILE A 151 11.13 14.46 6.34
C ILE A 151 10.98 15.97 6.49
N ALA A 152 9.92 16.57 5.94
CA ALA A 152 9.63 17.99 6.10
C ALA A 152 9.39 18.34 7.58
N ASN A 153 8.61 17.54 8.32
CA ASN A 153 8.41 17.74 9.75
C ASN A 153 9.70 17.60 10.56
N LEU A 154 10.53 16.59 10.28
CA LEU A 154 11.85 16.43 10.91
C LEU A 154 12.74 17.64 10.62
N PHE A 155 12.75 18.13 9.38
CA PHE A 155 13.54 19.29 9.01
C PHE A 155 13.03 20.57 9.70
N LEU A 156 11.73 20.81 9.69
CA LEU A 156 11.10 21.98 10.28
C LEU A 156 11.26 22.02 11.81
N ILE A 157 11.08 20.89 12.51
CA ILE A 157 11.24 20.87 13.97
C ILE A 157 12.69 21.13 14.39
N LEU A 158 13.67 20.60 13.64
CA LEU A 158 15.08 20.87 13.87
C LEU A 158 15.45 22.33 13.61
N LYS A 159 14.81 22.99 12.62
CA LYS A 159 14.96 24.44 12.41
C LYS A 159 14.31 25.24 13.53
N ALA A 160 13.10 24.87 13.92
CA ALA A 160 12.35 25.56 14.95
C ALA A 160 13.02 25.46 16.33
N SER A 161 13.73 24.37 16.59
CA SER A 161 14.51 24.20 17.81
C SER A 161 15.87 24.90 17.81
N GLY A 162 16.34 25.43 16.66
CA GLY A 162 17.69 25.98 16.52
C GLY A 162 18.80 24.92 16.53
N GLU A 163 18.44 23.64 16.41
CA GLU A 163 19.38 22.52 16.42
C GLU A 163 20.17 22.43 15.09
N ILE A 164 19.66 22.99 13.99
CA ILE A 164 20.37 22.99 12.69
C ILE A 164 20.58 24.38 12.07
N ASP A 165 19.95 25.43 12.60
CA ASP A 165 20.13 26.82 12.16
C ASP A 165 20.61 27.72 13.32
N ARG A 166 21.28 28.83 13.00
CA ARG A 166 21.68 29.88 13.98
C ARG A 166 20.85 31.15 13.83
N ASN A 167 19.62 31.03 13.36
CA ASN A 167 18.78 32.18 13.06
C ASN A 167 18.28 32.86 14.35
N SER A 168 17.73 34.07 14.21
CA SER A 168 17.13 34.81 15.32
C SER A 168 15.92 34.06 15.91
N GLU A 169 15.57 34.34 17.17
CA GLU A 169 14.40 33.75 17.84
C GLU A 169 13.10 33.94 17.05
N LEU A 170 12.89 35.13 16.46
CA LEU A 170 11.75 35.42 15.58
C LEU A 170 11.65 34.48 14.37
N THR A 171 12.80 34.04 13.84
CA THR A 171 12.85 33.09 12.72
C THR A 171 12.48 31.68 13.21
N HIS A 172 12.89 31.30 14.41
CA HIS A 172 12.56 30.00 15.00
C HIS A 172 11.06 29.87 15.31
N ASP A 173 10.42 30.93 15.82
CA ASP A 173 8.96 30.92 16.09
C ASP A 173 8.13 30.72 14.81
N ARG A 174 8.56 31.26 13.67
CA ARG A 174 7.90 31.01 12.37
C ARG A 174 7.97 29.52 11.99
N PHE A 175 9.11 28.86 12.23
CA PHE A 175 9.24 27.43 11.93
C PHE A 175 8.38 26.56 12.85
N TRP A 176 8.12 26.94 14.10
CA TRP A 176 7.15 26.24 14.96
C TRP A 176 5.73 26.27 14.36
N LEU A 177 5.30 27.41 13.81
CA LEU A 177 3.99 27.55 13.17
C LEU A 177 3.90 26.75 11.86
N VAL A 178 4.94 26.80 11.02
CA VAL A 178 4.98 26.01 9.77
C VAL A 178 5.05 24.52 10.08
N PHE A 179 5.84 24.10 11.07
CA PHE A 179 5.87 22.72 11.57
C PHE A 179 4.47 22.26 11.98
N ALA A 180 3.75 23.07 12.76
CA ALA A 180 2.40 22.71 13.18
C ALA A 180 1.43 22.57 12.00
N PHE A 181 1.49 23.46 11.01
CA PHE A 181 0.69 23.35 9.78
C PHE A 181 1.00 22.05 9.00
N VAL A 182 2.28 21.77 8.76
CA VAL A 182 2.71 20.58 8.01
C VAL A 182 2.40 19.30 8.79
N LEU A 183 2.50 19.31 10.12
CA LEU A 183 2.08 18.21 10.98
C LEU A 183 0.57 17.94 10.83
N GLY A 184 -0.25 18.99 10.79
CA GLY A 184 -1.70 18.86 10.52
C GLY A 184 -1.98 18.25 9.14
N LEU A 185 -1.31 18.75 8.09
CA LEU A 185 -1.38 18.17 6.74
C LEU A 185 -0.94 16.70 6.70
N SER A 186 0.05 16.32 7.51
CA SER A 186 0.58 14.96 7.57
C SER A 186 -0.47 13.96 8.03
N PHE A 187 -1.30 14.32 9.02
CA PHE A 187 -2.42 13.48 9.43
C PHE A 187 -3.43 13.29 8.30
N THR A 188 -3.68 14.33 7.48
CA THR A 188 -4.58 14.24 6.31
C THR A 188 -4.01 13.40 5.16
N ASN A 189 -2.74 13.01 5.25
CA ASN A 189 -2.16 11.99 4.40
C ASN A 189 -2.24 10.62 5.09
N HIS A 190 -1.57 10.41 6.22
CA HIS A 190 -1.52 9.08 6.85
C HIS A 190 -1.41 9.15 8.38
N LEU A 191 -2.11 8.26 9.09
CA LEU A 191 -2.16 8.24 10.56
C LEU A 191 -0.81 7.87 11.22
N SER A 192 0.07 7.15 10.52
CA SER A 192 1.45 6.87 10.99
C SER A 192 2.26 8.13 11.26
N THR A 193 1.77 9.32 10.87
CA THR A 193 2.24 10.62 11.40
C THR A 193 2.37 10.60 12.93
N ILE A 194 1.52 9.85 13.63
CA ILE A 194 1.59 9.70 15.09
C ILE A 194 2.95 9.21 15.59
N PHE A 195 3.73 8.50 14.75
CA PHE A 195 5.07 8.02 15.12
C PHE A 195 6.05 9.17 15.40
N LEU A 196 5.78 10.38 14.92
CA LEU A 196 6.56 11.58 15.25
C LEU A 196 6.34 12.06 16.70
N SER A 197 5.21 11.71 17.31
CA SER A 197 4.72 12.36 18.54
C SER A 197 5.72 12.35 19.70
N VAL A 198 6.19 11.18 20.13
CA VAL A 198 7.06 11.05 21.31
C VAL A 198 8.38 11.82 21.13
N GLY A 199 9.01 11.68 19.97
CA GLY A 199 10.24 12.42 19.64
C GLY A 199 10.00 13.93 19.57
N CYS A 200 8.98 14.37 18.83
CA CYS A 200 8.70 15.80 18.65
C CYS A 200 8.32 16.49 19.97
N LEU A 201 7.52 15.85 20.82
CA LEU A 201 7.19 16.35 22.15
C LEU A 201 8.44 16.46 23.02
N TYR A 202 9.29 15.43 23.02
CA TYR A 202 10.57 15.48 23.73
C TYR A 202 11.41 16.67 23.28
N LEU A 203 11.65 16.83 21.97
CA LEU A 203 12.52 17.88 21.45
C LEU A 203 11.94 19.27 21.74
N TYR A 204 10.62 19.43 21.60
CA TYR A 204 9.92 20.67 21.92
C TYR A 204 10.18 21.11 23.37
N PHE A 205 9.96 20.22 24.34
CA PHE A 205 10.14 20.55 25.76
C PHE A 205 11.61 20.60 26.17
N ALA A 206 12.50 19.83 25.52
CA ALA A 206 13.94 19.88 25.79
C ALA A 206 14.56 21.23 25.40
N VAL A 207 13.96 21.94 24.44
CA VAL A 207 14.42 23.25 23.95
C VAL A 207 13.70 24.39 24.67
N ASN A 208 12.38 24.27 24.85
CA ASN A 208 11.55 25.37 25.34
C ASN A 208 11.24 25.30 26.85
N GLY A 209 11.44 24.14 27.49
CA GLY A 209 11.06 23.91 28.88
C GLY A 209 9.54 23.84 29.10
N PHE A 210 9.12 23.58 30.34
CA PHE A 210 7.72 23.40 30.76
C PHE A 210 7.06 24.70 31.28
N GLY A 211 7.50 25.87 30.79
CA GLY A 211 7.00 27.17 31.25
C GLY A 211 5.73 27.66 30.54
N GLN A 212 5.13 28.73 31.06
CA GLN A 212 3.91 29.34 30.49
C GLN A 212 4.08 29.78 29.03
N LEU A 213 5.26 30.28 28.64
CA LEU A 213 5.56 30.67 27.26
C LEU A 213 5.51 29.47 26.30
N SER A 214 5.99 28.31 26.73
CA SER A 214 5.94 27.06 25.95
C SER A 214 4.50 26.62 25.71
N PHE A 215 3.65 26.68 26.72
CA PHE A 215 2.23 26.35 26.54
C PHE A 215 1.50 27.38 25.67
N LYS A 216 1.80 28.68 25.83
CA LYS A 216 1.26 29.73 24.95
C LYS A 216 1.65 29.49 23.49
N ARG A 217 2.90 29.07 23.23
CA ARG A 217 3.33 28.72 21.87
C ARG A 217 2.58 27.50 21.34
N ILE A 218 2.34 26.45 22.14
CA ILE A 218 1.50 25.30 21.73
C ILE A 218 0.10 25.78 21.34
N MET A 219 -0.52 26.66 22.13
CA MET A 219 -1.85 27.21 21.80
C MET A 219 -1.83 27.97 20.47
N LEU A 220 -0.77 28.75 20.20
CA LEU A 220 -0.62 29.44 18.91
C LEU A 220 -0.40 28.45 17.75
N MET A 221 0.32 27.35 17.98
CA MET A 221 0.53 26.28 17.00
C MET A 221 -0.76 25.51 16.68
N THR A 222 -1.73 25.47 17.59
CA THR A 222 -3.02 24.81 17.34
C THR A 222 -3.75 25.40 16.13
N ILE A 223 -3.66 26.71 15.90
CA ILE A 223 -4.34 27.37 14.76
C ILE A 223 -3.84 26.85 13.40
N PRO A 224 -2.53 26.94 13.06
CA PRO A 224 -2.02 26.37 11.82
C PRO A 224 -2.19 24.84 11.76
N PHE A 225 -2.07 24.13 12.88
CA PHE A 225 -2.33 22.68 12.91
C PHE A 225 -3.78 22.35 12.47
N LEU A 226 -4.77 23.04 13.02
CA LEU A 226 -6.18 22.88 12.63
C LEU A 226 -6.41 23.29 11.17
N LEU A 227 -5.71 24.33 10.68
CA LEU A 227 -5.75 24.68 9.26
C LEU A 227 -5.21 23.54 8.38
N GLY A 228 -4.13 22.87 8.79
CA GLY A 228 -3.63 21.68 8.08
C GLY A 228 -4.65 20.53 8.11
N ILE A 229 -5.24 20.23 9.28
CA ILE A 229 -6.27 19.20 9.43
C ILE A 229 -7.55 19.50 8.63
N SER A 230 -7.84 20.78 8.35
CA SER A 230 -9.06 21.19 7.63
C SER A 230 -9.23 20.54 6.25
N VAL A 231 -8.15 20.00 5.66
CA VAL A 231 -8.21 19.23 4.41
C VAL A 231 -9.14 18.01 4.52
N TYR A 232 -9.38 17.45 5.72
CA TYR A 232 -10.37 16.39 5.94
C TYR A 232 -11.81 16.78 5.61
N VAL A 233 -12.13 18.08 5.51
CA VAL A 233 -13.42 18.56 4.97
C VAL A 233 -13.69 17.97 3.58
N TYR A 234 -12.63 17.64 2.83
CA TYR A 234 -12.71 16.90 1.57
C TYR A 234 -13.58 15.64 1.66
N LEU A 235 -13.45 14.85 2.74
CA LEU A 235 -14.18 13.59 2.88
C LEU A 235 -15.69 13.82 2.87
N VAL A 236 -16.15 14.85 3.58
CA VAL A 236 -17.58 15.21 3.65
C VAL A 236 -18.04 15.81 2.32
N VAL A 237 -17.23 16.69 1.71
CA VAL A 237 -17.55 17.33 0.42
C VAL A 237 -17.63 16.32 -0.73
N ARG A 238 -16.85 15.23 -0.65
CA ARG A 238 -16.78 14.18 -1.68
C ARG A 238 -17.52 12.90 -1.29
N ALA A 239 -18.29 12.92 -0.21
CA ALA A 239 -19.05 11.75 0.24
C ALA A 239 -20.09 11.27 -0.82
N ASP A 240 -20.57 12.17 -1.68
CA ASP A 240 -21.48 11.85 -2.81
C ASP A 240 -20.74 11.46 -4.11
N ASN A 241 -19.42 11.25 -4.08
CA ASN A 241 -18.63 11.02 -5.30
C ASN A 241 -19.22 9.89 -6.18
N GLU A 242 -19.23 10.11 -7.49
CA GLU A 242 -19.84 9.21 -8.47
C GLU A 242 -19.19 7.85 -8.64
N ILE A 243 -17.94 7.68 -8.22
CA ILE A 243 -17.14 6.48 -8.49
C ILE A 243 -16.88 5.67 -7.23
N LEU A 244 -16.37 6.30 -6.18
CA LEU A 244 -16.13 5.60 -4.93
C LEU A 244 -16.18 6.59 -3.77
N SER A 245 -16.95 6.23 -2.75
CA SER A 245 -17.04 6.94 -1.49
C SER A 245 -16.94 5.94 -0.33
N TRP A 246 -15.73 5.47 -0.05
CA TRP A 246 -15.53 4.43 0.95
C TRP A 246 -15.99 4.88 2.33
N GLY A 247 -16.81 4.07 2.99
CA GLY A 247 -17.31 4.36 4.33
C GLY A 247 -18.44 5.40 4.35
N ASN A 248 -18.79 5.99 3.21
CA ASN A 248 -19.83 6.99 3.06
C ASN A 248 -19.83 8.07 4.17
N PRO A 249 -18.80 8.93 4.25
CA PRO A 249 -18.59 9.87 5.36
C PRO A 249 -19.51 11.13 5.31
N HIS A 250 -20.81 10.94 5.02
CA HIS A 250 -21.80 12.02 4.94
C HIS A 250 -22.20 12.62 6.29
N ASN A 251 -22.18 11.81 7.35
CA ASN A 251 -22.56 12.21 8.69
C ASN A 251 -21.36 12.10 9.63
N PHE A 252 -21.48 12.72 10.81
CA PHE A 252 -20.39 12.76 11.79
C PHE A 252 -19.92 11.38 12.23
N GLU A 253 -20.82 10.40 12.38
CA GLU A 253 -20.46 9.04 12.81
C GLU A 253 -19.59 8.33 11.76
N ASN A 254 -20.03 8.33 10.50
CA ASN A 254 -19.28 7.71 9.40
C ASN A 254 -17.97 8.45 9.15
N PHE A 255 -18.00 9.79 9.16
CA PHE A 255 -16.79 10.61 9.09
C PHE A 255 -15.81 10.25 10.21
N TRP A 256 -16.27 10.15 11.47
CA TRP A 256 -15.42 9.83 12.60
C TRP A 256 -14.82 8.44 12.49
N ARG A 257 -15.63 7.42 12.15
CA ARG A 257 -15.16 6.04 11.93
C ARG A 257 -14.10 5.98 10.82
N HIS A 258 -14.29 6.74 9.75
CA HIS A 258 -13.36 6.82 8.62
C HIS A 258 -12.07 7.55 9.00
N PHE A 259 -12.19 8.74 9.60
CA PHE A 259 -11.10 9.58 10.08
C PHE A 259 -10.20 8.86 11.10
N THR A 260 -10.76 8.10 12.04
CA THR A 260 -9.97 7.36 13.03
C THR A 260 -9.43 6.02 12.51
N GLY A 261 -9.75 5.62 11.27
CA GLY A 261 -9.40 4.29 10.75
C GLY A 261 -10.05 3.15 11.54
N LYS A 262 -11.27 3.36 12.08
CA LYS A 262 -11.92 2.43 13.03
C LYS A 262 -12.07 1.01 12.47
N GLN A 263 -12.22 0.89 11.15
CA GLN A 263 -12.33 -0.39 10.45
C GLN A 263 -11.09 -1.28 10.68
N PHE A 264 -9.91 -0.69 10.78
CA PHE A 264 -8.62 -1.40 10.85
C PHE A 264 -8.12 -1.59 12.29
N SER A 265 -8.80 -1.01 13.29
CA SER A 265 -8.39 -1.12 14.70
C SER A 265 -8.39 -2.55 15.23
N VAL A 266 -9.05 -3.49 14.54
CA VAL A 266 -9.10 -4.91 14.94
C VAL A 266 -7.77 -5.63 14.78
N TRP A 267 -6.90 -5.15 13.88
CA TRP A 267 -5.57 -5.71 13.66
C TRP A 267 -4.48 -5.03 14.49
N MET A 268 -4.84 -3.97 15.21
CA MET A 268 -3.94 -3.24 16.11
C MET A 268 -3.93 -3.88 17.49
N PHE A 269 -2.74 -4.17 18.02
CA PHE A 269 -2.53 -4.78 19.33
C PHE A 269 -3.30 -6.11 19.50
N SER A 270 -3.37 -6.90 18.42
CA SER A 270 -4.16 -8.14 18.36
C SER A 270 -3.63 -9.22 19.31
N SER A 271 -2.31 -9.43 19.35
CA SER A 271 -1.66 -10.40 20.24
C SER A 271 -0.15 -10.14 20.40
N PHE A 272 0.44 -10.67 21.48
CA PHE A 272 1.89 -10.64 21.68
C PHE A 272 2.63 -11.51 20.65
N GLU A 273 2.06 -12.65 20.24
CA GLU A 273 2.61 -13.53 19.21
C GLU A 273 2.76 -12.80 17.86
N ASN A 274 1.75 -12.01 17.48
CA ASN A 274 1.86 -11.19 16.28
C ASN A 274 2.96 -10.12 16.41
N ALA A 275 3.05 -9.46 17.58
CA ALA A 275 4.11 -8.50 17.82
C ALA A 275 5.51 -9.12 17.73
N GLU A 276 5.70 -10.33 18.24
CA GLU A 276 6.94 -11.09 18.12
C GLU A 276 7.26 -11.46 16.66
N LYS A 277 6.25 -11.93 15.91
CA LYS A 277 6.37 -12.23 14.48
C LYS A 277 6.82 -11.00 13.69
N GLN A 278 6.16 -9.86 13.88
CA GLN A 278 6.51 -8.62 13.17
C GLN A 278 7.86 -8.06 13.61
N PHE A 279 8.22 -8.17 14.89
CA PHE A 279 9.55 -7.78 15.37
C PHE A 279 10.66 -8.66 14.78
N THR A 280 10.43 -9.97 14.68
CA THR A 280 11.35 -10.91 14.03
C THR A 280 11.49 -10.59 12.54
N TYR A 281 10.39 -10.29 11.86
CA TYR A 281 10.40 -9.84 10.48
C TYR A 281 11.21 -8.55 10.31
N PHE A 282 10.95 -7.53 11.14
CA PHE A 282 11.70 -6.27 11.11
C PHE A 282 13.20 -6.48 11.33
N THR A 283 13.60 -7.20 12.37
CA THR A 283 15.02 -7.39 12.71
C THR A 283 15.78 -8.18 11.65
N LYS A 284 15.11 -9.10 10.95
CA LYS A 284 15.67 -9.84 9.82
C LYS A 284 15.86 -8.96 8.58
N ASN A 285 14.88 -8.12 8.25
CA ASN A 285 14.89 -7.33 7.02
C ASN A 285 15.60 -5.98 7.16
N PHE A 286 15.64 -5.37 8.34
CA PHE A 286 16.21 -4.04 8.57
C PHE A 286 17.67 -3.89 8.11
N PRO A 287 18.60 -4.83 8.36
CA PRO A 287 19.95 -4.74 7.80
C PRO A 287 19.97 -4.89 6.27
N MET A 288 19.05 -5.68 5.72
CA MET A 288 18.91 -5.95 4.29
C MET A 288 18.31 -4.77 3.53
N GLU A 289 17.69 -3.79 4.19
CA GLU A 289 17.31 -2.52 3.54
C GLU A 289 18.53 -1.82 2.92
N TYR A 290 19.66 -1.86 3.63
CA TYR A 290 20.85 -1.06 3.29
C TYR A 290 22.03 -1.88 2.78
N ALA A 291 21.87 -3.16 2.47
CA ALA A 291 22.98 -4.09 2.16
C ALA A 291 23.97 -4.29 3.31
N VAL A 292 23.50 -4.18 4.56
CA VAL A 292 24.22 -4.41 5.84
C VAL A 292 25.38 -3.43 6.11
N PHE A 293 26.29 -3.23 5.16
CA PHE A 293 27.53 -2.50 5.35
C PHE A 293 27.34 -1.00 5.67
N PRO A 294 26.52 -0.22 4.92
CA PRO A 294 26.18 1.15 5.31
C PRO A 294 25.64 1.28 6.74
N LEU A 295 24.87 0.30 7.21
CA LEU A 295 24.25 0.34 8.55
C LEU A 295 25.29 0.24 9.68
N MET A 296 26.48 -0.33 9.43
CA MET A 296 27.57 -0.40 10.42
C MET A 296 28.02 0.98 10.89
N PHE A 297 27.86 2.02 10.06
CA PHE A 297 28.18 3.40 10.44
C PHE A 297 27.14 4.02 11.41
N ALA A 298 25.97 3.41 11.61
CA ALA A 298 24.99 3.92 12.56
C ALA A 298 25.52 3.94 14.01
N VAL A 299 26.32 2.95 14.40
CA VAL A 299 26.90 2.84 15.75
C VAL A 299 27.83 4.02 16.10
N PRO A 300 28.88 4.34 15.31
CA PRO A 300 29.69 5.53 15.57
C PRO A 300 28.89 6.83 15.44
N GLY A 301 27.82 6.86 14.63
CA GLY A 301 26.93 8.00 14.53
C GLY A 301 26.11 8.25 15.79
N LEU A 302 25.55 7.20 16.38
CA LEU A 302 24.89 7.27 17.69
C LEU A 302 25.86 7.77 18.77
N PHE A 303 27.10 7.28 18.76
CA PHE A 303 28.14 7.76 19.67
C PHE A 303 28.46 9.25 19.47
N LEU A 304 28.60 9.72 18.22
CA LEU A 304 28.82 11.13 17.92
C LEU A 304 27.66 12.00 18.43
N LEU A 305 26.41 11.62 18.14
CA LEU A 305 25.24 12.35 18.60
C LEU A 305 25.13 12.37 20.13
N PHE A 306 25.41 11.26 20.79
CA PHE A 306 25.38 11.18 22.25
C PHE A 306 26.33 12.20 22.89
N LYS A 307 27.53 12.35 22.29
CA LYS A 307 28.60 13.21 22.80
C LYS A 307 28.40 14.68 22.44
N GLU A 308 28.08 14.98 21.19
CA GLU A 308 28.11 16.35 20.65
C GLU A 308 26.71 16.97 20.51
N ALA A 309 25.63 16.17 20.46
CA ALA A 309 24.27 16.63 20.20
C ALA A 309 23.21 15.83 20.99
N ARG A 310 23.30 15.87 22.33
CA ARG A 310 22.50 15.02 23.24
C ARG A 310 20.99 15.07 22.99
N ARG A 311 20.45 16.26 22.67
CA ARG A 311 19.03 16.44 22.35
C ARG A 311 18.65 15.70 21.07
N ILE A 312 19.48 15.79 20.03
CA ILE A 312 19.25 15.10 18.75
C ILE A 312 19.39 13.58 18.92
N PHE A 313 20.34 13.11 19.73
CA PHE A 313 20.46 11.70 20.10
C PHE A 313 19.15 11.17 20.70
N ASN A 314 18.65 11.80 21.77
CA ASN A 314 17.41 11.37 22.42
C ASN A 314 16.20 11.50 21.49
N PHE A 315 16.11 12.58 20.71
CA PHE A 315 15.05 12.81 19.74
C PHE A 315 14.96 11.66 18.72
N THR A 316 16.08 11.36 18.05
CA THR A 316 16.12 10.29 17.04
C THR A 316 15.92 8.91 17.65
N LEU A 317 16.47 8.63 18.84
CA LEU A 317 16.25 7.37 19.54
C LEU A 317 14.78 7.15 19.89
N LEU A 318 14.09 8.19 20.40
CA LEU A 318 12.67 8.11 20.74
C LEU A 318 11.79 7.91 19.50
N LEU A 319 12.09 8.58 18.38
CA LEU A 319 11.38 8.36 17.11
C LEU A 319 11.53 6.91 16.63
N PHE A 320 12.75 6.39 16.62
CA PHE A 320 13.05 5.04 16.15
C PHE A 320 12.35 3.98 17.01
N LEU A 321 12.50 4.06 18.34
CA LEU A 321 11.89 3.10 19.26
C LEU A 321 10.37 3.16 19.24
N PHE A 322 9.78 4.35 19.24
CA PHE A 322 8.32 4.49 19.23
C PHE A 322 7.71 3.99 17.92
N CYS A 323 8.34 4.27 16.78
CA CYS A 323 7.92 3.74 15.48
C CYS A 323 7.89 2.22 15.48
N ILE A 324 8.97 1.56 15.92
CA ILE A 324 9.05 0.09 15.94
C ILE A 324 8.03 -0.49 16.92
N ILE A 325 8.00 0.00 18.16
CA ILE A 325 7.09 -0.51 19.20
C ILE A 325 5.63 -0.43 18.74
N TYR A 326 5.25 0.66 18.07
CA TYR A 326 3.89 0.79 17.56
C TYR A 326 3.65 -0.10 16.33
N ALA A 327 4.54 -0.08 15.35
CA ALA A 327 4.36 -0.77 14.07
C ALA A 327 4.31 -2.29 14.23
N ILE A 328 5.13 -2.90 15.11
CA ILE A 328 5.08 -4.36 15.32
C ILE A 328 3.73 -4.84 15.86
N ASN A 329 2.93 -3.97 16.46
CA ASN A 329 1.61 -4.31 16.97
C ASN A 329 0.52 -4.30 15.88
N TYR A 330 0.86 -4.15 14.59
CA TYR A 330 -0.11 -4.17 13.50
C TYR A 330 -0.02 -5.49 12.70
N ASP A 331 -1.12 -6.24 12.67
CA ASP A 331 -1.21 -7.55 11.99
C ASP A 331 -1.62 -7.41 10.53
N ILE A 332 -0.68 -6.94 9.69
CA ILE A 332 -0.85 -6.84 8.24
C ILE A 332 0.33 -7.48 7.50
N TYR A 333 0.12 -7.82 6.23
CA TYR A 333 1.13 -8.48 5.39
C TYR A 333 2.16 -7.47 4.84
N ASP A 334 1.71 -6.29 4.43
CA ASP A 334 2.46 -5.19 3.83
C ASP A 334 3.04 -4.20 4.87
N ILE A 335 3.55 -4.74 5.98
CA ILE A 335 3.97 -3.95 7.14
C ILE A 335 5.17 -3.02 6.89
N ASP A 336 5.97 -3.27 5.85
CA ASP A 336 7.26 -2.59 5.60
C ASP A 336 7.13 -1.06 5.58
N SER A 337 6.08 -0.53 4.96
CA SER A 337 5.80 0.90 4.89
C SER A 337 5.61 1.57 6.26
N TYR A 338 5.19 0.82 7.28
CA TYR A 338 5.03 1.33 8.66
C TYR A 338 6.38 1.52 9.36
N PHE A 339 7.47 0.95 8.84
CA PHE A 339 8.83 1.14 9.36
C PHE A 339 9.60 2.29 8.68
N LEU A 340 9.00 3.00 7.71
CA LEU A 340 9.66 4.09 6.96
C LEU A 340 10.31 5.15 7.86
N LEU A 341 9.66 5.55 8.96
CA LEU A 341 10.26 6.52 9.89
C LEU A 341 11.52 5.95 10.56
N ALA A 342 11.51 4.69 10.97
CA ALA A 342 12.68 4.03 11.55
C ALA A 342 13.82 3.95 10.52
N PHE A 343 13.50 3.68 9.25
CA PHE A 343 14.48 3.66 8.16
C PHE A 343 15.12 5.04 7.93
N ILE A 344 14.30 6.09 7.81
CA ILE A 344 14.76 7.49 7.68
C ILE A 344 15.70 7.85 8.86
N VAL A 345 15.30 7.52 10.08
CA VAL A 345 16.08 7.83 11.30
C VAL A 345 17.40 7.05 11.35
N ALA A 346 17.41 5.79 10.96
CA ALA A 346 18.63 4.99 10.91
C ALA A 346 19.70 5.61 9.99
N VAL A 347 19.28 6.18 8.86
CA VAL A 347 20.20 6.86 7.93
C VAL A 347 20.73 8.18 8.48
N ILE A 348 20.00 8.87 9.38
CA ILE A 348 20.57 10.00 10.13
C ILE A 348 21.78 9.51 10.94
N TRP A 349 21.68 8.35 11.60
CA TRP A 349 22.81 7.79 12.35
C TRP A 349 23.96 7.37 11.42
N VAL A 350 23.68 6.75 10.28
CA VAL A 350 24.70 6.45 9.26
C VAL A 350 25.44 7.71 8.84
N CYS A 351 24.72 8.79 8.51
CA CYS A 351 25.31 10.08 8.14
C CYS A 351 26.27 10.62 9.24
N MET A 352 25.84 10.55 10.50
CA MET A 352 26.67 10.98 11.63
C MET A 352 27.89 10.08 11.84
N GLY A 353 27.80 8.79 11.54
CA GLY A 353 28.95 7.87 11.60
C GLY A 353 29.99 8.14 10.53
N LEU A 354 29.53 8.44 9.31
CA LEU A 354 30.40 8.89 8.22
C LEU A 354 31.11 10.20 8.60
N LEU A 355 30.37 11.17 9.17
CA LEU A 355 30.93 12.42 9.70
C LEU A 355 31.97 12.17 10.79
N TRP A 356 31.67 11.26 11.73
CA TRP A 356 32.59 10.87 12.78
C TRP A 356 33.90 10.32 12.20
N LEU A 357 33.83 9.43 11.20
CA LEU A 357 35.02 8.81 10.61
C LEU A 357 35.93 9.85 9.95
N VAL A 358 35.39 10.72 9.10
CA VAL A 358 36.20 11.77 8.42
C VAL A 358 36.75 12.79 9.41
N SER A 359 36.09 13.02 10.55
CA SER A 359 36.61 13.88 11.61
C SER A 359 37.85 13.29 12.30
N LYS A 360 38.02 11.96 12.27
CA LYS A 360 39.17 11.26 12.88
C LYS A 360 40.35 11.09 11.94
N VAL A 361 40.12 11.03 10.63
CA VAL A 361 41.18 10.78 9.65
C VAL A 361 41.59 12.09 8.96
N LYS A 362 42.46 12.89 9.60
CA LYS A 362 42.81 14.24 9.15
C LYS A 362 43.42 14.29 7.74
N ASP A 363 44.42 13.47 7.44
CA ASP A 363 45.19 13.58 6.18
C ASP A 363 44.45 13.03 4.95
N ASN A 364 43.51 12.09 5.14
CA ASN A 364 42.79 11.42 4.05
C ASN A 364 41.27 11.71 4.03
N ALA A 365 40.79 12.67 4.83
CA ALA A 365 39.35 12.94 4.99
C ALA A 365 38.65 13.21 3.65
N SER A 366 39.28 13.96 2.74
CA SER A 366 38.73 14.26 1.42
C SER A 366 38.56 13.01 0.58
N THR A 367 39.62 12.22 0.41
CA THR A 367 39.61 10.96 -0.35
C THR A 367 38.59 9.97 0.20
N ILE A 368 38.51 9.82 1.53
CA ILE A 368 37.52 8.97 2.19
C ILE A 368 36.10 9.48 1.94
N SER A 369 35.87 10.79 1.98
CA SER A 369 34.55 11.36 1.69
C SER A 369 34.08 11.09 0.26
N PHE A 370 35.00 11.09 -0.72
CA PHE A 370 34.67 10.70 -2.10
C PHE A 370 34.40 9.20 -2.21
N ALA A 371 35.15 8.36 -1.49
CA ALA A 371 34.88 6.92 -1.43
C ALA A 371 33.50 6.61 -0.85
N PHE A 372 32.98 7.41 0.09
CA PHE A 372 31.62 7.25 0.61
C PHE A 372 30.53 7.39 -0.45
N LEU A 373 30.76 8.12 -1.54
CA LEU A 373 29.81 8.22 -2.65
C LEU A 373 29.60 6.87 -3.37
N LEU A 374 30.44 5.87 -3.12
CA LEU A 374 30.25 4.50 -3.60
C LEU A 374 29.37 3.66 -2.68
N LEU A 375 29.16 4.04 -1.42
CA LEU A 375 28.33 3.29 -0.46
C LEU A 375 26.89 3.05 -0.95
N PRO A 376 26.19 4.03 -1.57
CA PRO A 376 24.84 3.81 -2.09
C PRO A 376 24.77 2.76 -3.20
N LEU A 377 25.87 2.48 -3.91
CA LEU A 377 25.87 1.47 -4.96
C LEU A 377 25.57 0.06 -4.42
N MET A 378 25.86 -0.20 -3.13
CA MET A 378 25.59 -1.49 -2.50
C MET A 378 24.08 -1.79 -2.38
N PRO A 379 23.26 -0.95 -1.70
CA PRO A 379 21.82 -1.15 -1.69
C PRO A 379 21.19 -1.01 -3.09
N LEU A 380 21.72 -0.13 -3.95
CA LEU A 380 21.25 -0.03 -5.34
C LEU A 380 21.35 -1.38 -6.07
N VAL A 381 22.53 -2.01 -6.10
CA VAL A 381 22.72 -3.28 -6.81
C VAL A 381 21.93 -4.42 -6.16
N MET A 382 21.89 -4.46 -4.83
CA MET A 382 21.21 -5.55 -4.11
C MET A 382 19.68 -5.50 -4.22
N ASN A 383 19.11 -4.30 -4.35
CA ASN A 383 17.66 -4.10 -4.36
C ASN A 383 17.10 -3.89 -5.77
N PHE A 384 17.93 -3.63 -6.80
CA PHE A 384 17.45 -3.33 -8.16
C PHE A 384 16.43 -4.35 -8.68
N GLU A 385 16.80 -5.64 -8.74
CA GLU A 385 15.89 -6.68 -9.29
C GLU A 385 14.63 -6.88 -8.45
N LYS A 386 14.70 -6.61 -7.14
CA LYS A 386 13.58 -6.77 -6.20
C LYS A 386 12.57 -5.64 -6.26
N THR A 387 12.98 -4.49 -6.78
CA THR A 387 12.20 -3.25 -6.80
C THR A 387 11.86 -2.81 -8.23
N ASP A 388 12.53 -3.36 -9.25
CA ASP A 388 12.24 -3.03 -10.65
C ASP A 388 10.85 -3.52 -11.07
N GLU A 389 9.92 -2.59 -11.18
CA GLU A 389 8.54 -2.79 -11.61
C GLU A 389 8.31 -2.36 -13.06
N SER A 390 9.35 -1.99 -13.82
CA SER A 390 9.24 -1.44 -15.19
C SER A 390 8.52 -2.34 -16.20
N LYS A 391 8.40 -3.64 -15.89
CA LYS A 391 7.71 -4.66 -16.68
C LYS A 391 6.50 -5.26 -15.98
N ASN A 392 6.05 -4.68 -14.86
CA ASN A 392 4.92 -5.23 -14.12
C ASN A 392 3.58 -4.79 -14.75
N TYR A 393 3.05 -5.65 -15.62
CA TYR A 393 1.68 -5.57 -16.15
C TYR A 393 0.73 -6.57 -15.49
N PHE A 394 1.21 -7.29 -14.48
CA PHE A 394 0.61 -8.54 -14.04
C PHE A 394 -0.82 -8.40 -13.50
N VAL A 395 -1.07 -7.33 -12.73
CA VAL A 395 -2.42 -7.01 -12.22
C VAL A 395 -3.34 -6.49 -13.32
N ASP A 396 -2.83 -5.67 -14.24
CA ASP A 396 -3.58 -5.17 -15.41
C ASP A 396 -4.03 -6.34 -16.29
N ASP A 397 -3.09 -7.22 -16.64
CA ASP A 397 -3.27 -8.43 -17.44
C ASP A 397 -4.28 -9.37 -16.81
N TYR A 398 -4.10 -9.69 -15.51
CA TYR A 398 -5.04 -10.54 -14.78
C TYR A 398 -6.45 -9.96 -14.78
N THR A 399 -6.59 -8.65 -14.51
CA THR A 399 -7.89 -7.97 -14.50
C THR A 399 -8.55 -8.05 -15.88
N ASN A 400 -7.80 -7.78 -16.95
CA ASN A 400 -8.32 -7.88 -18.31
C ASN A 400 -8.70 -9.33 -18.68
N ASN A 401 -7.95 -10.32 -18.22
CA ASN A 401 -8.26 -11.74 -18.46
C ASN A 401 -9.49 -12.23 -17.69
N VAL A 402 -9.73 -11.75 -16.47
CA VAL A 402 -10.97 -12.01 -15.75
C VAL A 402 -12.14 -11.37 -16.50
N PHE A 403 -11.99 -10.12 -16.95
CA PHE A 403 -13.01 -9.46 -17.79
C PHE A 403 -13.29 -10.22 -19.10
N LYS A 404 -12.28 -10.71 -19.81
CA LYS A 404 -12.45 -11.54 -21.02
C LYS A 404 -13.20 -12.86 -20.75
N SER A 405 -13.13 -13.36 -19.52
CA SER A 405 -13.77 -14.62 -19.13
C SER A 405 -15.28 -14.51 -18.94
N ALA A 406 -15.81 -13.31 -18.70
CA ALA A 406 -17.21 -13.06 -18.41
C ALA A 406 -18.03 -12.60 -19.62
N ASP A 407 -19.25 -13.10 -19.71
CA ASP A 407 -20.25 -12.70 -20.71
C ASP A 407 -20.63 -11.21 -20.58
N LYS A 408 -21.33 -10.67 -21.60
CA LYS A 408 -21.86 -9.31 -21.57
C LYS A 408 -22.91 -9.16 -20.45
N ASN A 409 -22.92 -8.00 -19.77
CA ASN A 409 -23.85 -7.66 -18.69
C ASN A 409 -23.78 -8.61 -17.46
N ALA A 410 -22.68 -9.35 -17.29
CA ALA A 410 -22.51 -10.30 -16.21
C ALA A 410 -22.42 -9.67 -14.81
N ILE A 411 -22.63 -10.51 -13.79
CA ILE A 411 -22.30 -10.23 -12.39
C ILE A 411 -21.10 -11.09 -12.02
N ILE A 412 -20.03 -10.49 -11.50
CA ILE A 412 -18.88 -11.19 -10.96
C ILE A 412 -18.79 -10.88 -9.46
N MET A 413 -18.84 -11.93 -8.65
CA MET A 413 -18.60 -11.83 -7.21
C MET A 413 -17.21 -12.33 -6.88
N SER A 414 -16.50 -11.61 -6.02
CA SER A 414 -15.13 -11.95 -5.57
C SER A 414 -14.88 -11.46 -4.15
N THR A 415 -13.86 -11.98 -3.49
CA THR A 415 -13.29 -11.42 -2.24
C THR A 415 -11.87 -10.89 -2.46
N GLN A 416 -11.39 -10.87 -3.70
CA GLN A 416 -9.99 -10.63 -4.01
C GLN A 416 -9.71 -9.15 -4.28
N TRP A 417 -9.45 -8.42 -3.20
CA TRP A 417 -9.14 -7.00 -3.26
C TRP A 417 -7.82 -6.72 -3.99
N ASP A 418 -6.77 -7.46 -3.62
CA ASP A 418 -5.37 -7.09 -3.85
C ASP A 418 -4.93 -7.06 -5.32
N PHE A 419 -5.67 -7.67 -6.23
CA PHE A 419 -5.28 -7.68 -7.65
C PHE A 419 -6.45 -7.84 -8.62
N TRP A 420 -7.68 -7.82 -8.12
CA TRP A 420 -8.87 -7.90 -8.96
C TRP A 420 -9.82 -6.75 -8.69
N ILE A 421 -10.40 -6.67 -7.50
CA ILE A 421 -11.46 -5.69 -7.21
C ILE A 421 -10.92 -4.26 -7.28
N SER A 422 -9.82 -3.97 -6.58
CA SER A 422 -9.15 -2.65 -6.61
C SER A 422 -8.81 -2.22 -8.04
N SER A 423 -8.18 -3.10 -8.81
CA SER A 423 -7.84 -2.85 -10.23
C SER A 423 -9.08 -2.66 -11.11
N SER A 424 -10.12 -3.47 -10.93
CA SER A 424 -11.36 -3.39 -11.72
C SER A 424 -12.03 -2.02 -11.61
N ILE A 425 -11.97 -1.37 -10.45
CA ILE A 425 -12.49 -0.01 -10.23
C ILE A 425 -11.77 0.98 -11.15
N TYR A 426 -10.43 0.91 -11.24
CA TYR A 426 -9.66 1.75 -12.18
C TYR A 426 -10.03 1.46 -13.64
N GLN A 427 -10.03 0.18 -14.04
CA GLN A 427 -10.34 -0.21 -15.41
C GLN A 427 -11.74 0.25 -15.84
N GLN A 428 -12.74 0.09 -14.98
CA GLN A 428 -14.13 0.47 -15.30
C GLN A 428 -14.33 1.98 -15.27
N PHE A 429 -13.94 2.67 -14.20
CA PHE A 429 -14.32 4.08 -14.00
C PHE A 429 -13.35 5.10 -14.61
N VAL A 430 -12.09 4.71 -14.84
CA VAL A 430 -11.08 5.57 -15.47
C VAL A 430 -10.86 5.20 -16.92
N ARG A 431 -10.66 3.91 -17.22
CA ARG A 431 -10.37 3.43 -18.58
C ARG A 431 -11.60 3.03 -19.39
N ASN A 432 -12.79 2.98 -18.77
CA ASN A 432 -14.05 2.60 -19.42
C ASN A 432 -14.01 1.20 -20.06
N ILE A 433 -13.31 0.26 -19.42
CA ILE A 433 -13.20 -1.14 -19.83
C ILE A 433 -14.28 -1.95 -19.12
N ARG A 434 -15.09 -2.70 -19.89
CA ARG A 434 -16.20 -3.53 -19.39
C ARG A 434 -17.09 -2.84 -18.34
N PRO A 435 -17.61 -1.61 -18.60
CA PRO A 435 -18.54 -0.95 -17.68
C PRO A 435 -19.89 -1.69 -17.58
N ASP A 436 -20.13 -2.68 -18.43
CA ASP A 436 -21.33 -3.52 -18.43
C ASP A 436 -21.34 -4.59 -17.32
N ILE A 437 -20.17 -4.98 -16.80
CA ILE A 437 -20.05 -6.00 -15.76
C ILE A 437 -20.29 -5.37 -14.39
N ALA A 438 -21.16 -6.00 -13.59
CA ALA A 438 -21.27 -5.69 -12.17
C ALA A 438 -20.22 -6.46 -11.38
N VAL A 439 -19.23 -5.76 -10.83
CA VAL A 439 -18.26 -6.33 -9.89
C VAL A 439 -18.74 -6.10 -8.45
N ILE A 440 -18.96 -7.20 -7.72
CA ILE A 440 -19.45 -7.19 -6.34
C ILE A 440 -18.39 -7.81 -5.42
N ASP A 441 -17.92 -7.03 -4.46
CA ASP A 441 -17.05 -7.49 -3.39
C ASP A 441 -17.88 -8.11 -2.27
N LYS A 442 -17.72 -9.42 -2.05
CA LYS A 442 -18.45 -10.16 -1.01
C LYS A 442 -18.06 -9.69 0.40
N GLU A 443 -16.83 -9.26 0.66
CA GLU A 443 -16.41 -8.75 1.96
C GLU A 443 -16.94 -7.34 2.23
N LEU A 444 -17.04 -6.50 1.21
CA LEU A 444 -17.67 -5.18 1.36
C LEU A 444 -19.18 -5.25 1.56
N LEU A 445 -19.86 -6.34 1.14
CA LEU A 445 -21.27 -6.58 1.53
C LEU A 445 -21.44 -6.59 3.05
N ARG A 446 -20.39 -6.88 3.83
CA ARG A 446 -20.43 -6.80 5.30
C ARG A 446 -20.28 -5.38 5.85
N LYS A 447 -20.36 -4.36 5.00
CA LYS A 447 -20.31 -2.94 5.37
C LYS A 447 -21.54 -2.23 4.83
N SER A 448 -22.31 -1.61 5.72
CA SER A 448 -23.58 -0.95 5.39
C SER A 448 -23.45 0.10 4.30
N TRP A 449 -22.34 0.84 4.27
CA TRP A 449 -22.06 1.85 3.25
C TRP A 449 -21.95 1.28 1.83
N TYR A 450 -21.55 0.02 1.67
CA TYR A 450 -21.36 -0.59 0.36
C TYR A 450 -22.68 -0.79 -0.39
N PHE A 451 -23.81 -0.93 0.33
CA PHE A 451 -25.12 -0.98 -0.31
C PHE A 451 -25.50 0.36 -0.97
N GLU A 452 -25.01 1.49 -0.46
CA GLU A 452 -25.18 2.78 -1.14
C GLU A 452 -24.37 2.85 -2.44
N TYR A 453 -23.16 2.26 -2.44
CA TYR A 453 -22.37 2.06 -3.66
C TYR A 453 -23.13 1.16 -4.67
N LEU A 454 -23.62 0.00 -4.23
CA LEU A 454 -24.34 -0.92 -5.12
C LEU A 454 -25.63 -0.31 -5.69
N LYS A 455 -26.41 0.42 -4.88
CA LYS A 455 -27.64 1.11 -5.36
C LYS A 455 -27.31 2.16 -6.42
N LYS A 456 -26.18 2.85 -6.27
CA LYS A 456 -25.73 3.89 -7.21
C LYS A 456 -25.23 3.29 -8.53
N HIS A 457 -24.43 2.23 -8.47
CA HIS A 457 -23.76 1.66 -9.63
C HIS A 457 -24.54 0.55 -10.32
N TYR A 458 -25.34 -0.20 -9.56
CA TYR A 458 -26.10 -1.35 -10.02
C TYR A 458 -27.57 -1.31 -9.51
N PRO A 459 -28.31 -0.22 -9.80
CA PRO A 459 -29.67 -0.02 -9.27
C PRO A 459 -30.61 -1.17 -9.63
N ASP A 460 -30.52 -1.69 -10.85
CA ASP A 460 -31.38 -2.80 -11.32
C ASP A 460 -31.18 -4.08 -10.51
N ILE A 461 -29.91 -4.40 -10.17
CA ILE A 461 -29.56 -5.57 -9.36
C ILE A 461 -30.10 -5.37 -7.93
N CYS A 462 -29.95 -4.17 -7.39
CA CYS A 462 -30.41 -3.83 -6.04
C CYS A 462 -31.93 -3.86 -5.92
N GLU A 463 -32.66 -3.29 -6.89
CA GLU A 463 -34.13 -3.30 -6.86
C GLU A 463 -34.71 -4.72 -6.96
N LYS A 464 -34.09 -5.59 -7.77
CA LYS A 464 -34.47 -7.02 -7.86
C LYS A 464 -34.26 -7.80 -6.55
N SER A 465 -33.25 -7.43 -5.78
CA SER A 465 -32.87 -8.06 -4.50
C SER A 465 -33.25 -7.21 -3.27
N LYS A 466 -34.15 -6.24 -3.42
CA LYS A 466 -34.44 -5.23 -2.40
C LYS A 466 -34.92 -5.83 -1.08
N VAL A 467 -35.77 -6.84 -1.13
CA VAL A 467 -36.31 -7.50 0.05
C VAL A 467 -35.20 -8.14 0.88
N GLU A 468 -34.27 -8.84 0.22
CA GLU A 468 -33.15 -9.50 0.86
C GLU A 468 -32.09 -8.50 1.35
N ILE A 469 -31.84 -7.43 0.58
CA ILE A 469 -30.98 -6.31 0.99
C ILE A 469 -31.51 -5.66 2.27
N ASP A 470 -32.78 -5.27 2.31
CA ASP A 470 -33.37 -4.57 3.47
C ASP A 470 -33.38 -5.47 4.72
N ALA A 471 -33.67 -6.77 4.55
CA ALA A 471 -33.63 -7.75 5.63
C ALA A 471 -32.22 -7.93 6.21
N TYR A 472 -31.19 -8.05 5.35
CA TYR A 472 -29.81 -8.18 5.78
C TYR A 472 -29.28 -6.88 6.38
N LEU A 473 -29.54 -5.73 5.75
CA LEU A 473 -29.08 -4.42 6.21
C LEU A 473 -29.58 -4.10 7.62
N THR A 474 -30.81 -4.52 7.95
CA THR A 474 -31.37 -4.41 9.30
C THR A 474 -30.51 -5.12 10.35
N GLU A 475 -30.04 -6.33 10.05
CA GLU A 475 -29.17 -7.09 10.97
C GLU A 475 -27.73 -6.59 10.95
N LEU A 476 -27.23 -6.17 9.78
CA LEU A 476 -25.90 -5.60 9.63
C LEU A 476 -25.72 -4.31 10.45
N LEU A 477 -26.73 -3.42 10.47
CA LEU A 477 -26.70 -2.20 11.27
C LEU A 477 -26.66 -2.50 12.78
N LYS A 478 -27.28 -3.60 13.24
CA LYS A 478 -27.14 -4.04 14.64
C LYS A 478 -25.72 -4.54 14.92
N PHE A 479 -25.14 -5.31 14.01
CA PHE A 479 -23.76 -5.78 14.09
C PHE A 479 -22.77 -4.63 14.19
N GLU A 480 -22.87 -3.63 13.31
CA GLU A 480 -21.93 -2.51 13.31
C GLU A 480 -22.01 -1.66 14.59
N LYS A 481 -23.20 -1.54 15.19
CA LYS A 481 -23.39 -0.81 16.45
C LYS A 481 -22.86 -1.58 17.66
N ASN A 482 -22.87 -2.91 17.64
CA ASN A 482 -22.43 -3.74 18.76
C ASN A 482 -21.79 -5.06 18.29
N THR A 483 -20.57 -4.95 17.76
CA THR A 483 -19.82 -6.09 17.20
C THR A 483 -19.58 -7.20 18.22
N ALA A 484 -19.36 -6.84 19.50
CA ALA A 484 -19.07 -7.78 20.58
C ALA A 484 -20.18 -8.83 20.79
N ARG A 485 -21.45 -8.50 20.51
CA ARG A 485 -22.56 -9.46 20.60
C ARG A 485 -22.42 -10.61 19.60
N TYR A 486 -21.77 -10.37 18.46
CA TYR A 486 -21.64 -11.34 17.38
C TYR A 486 -20.30 -12.07 17.44
N THR A 487 -19.23 -11.41 17.87
CA THR A 487 -17.89 -12.03 17.97
C THR A 487 -17.69 -12.81 19.27
N SER A 488 -18.48 -12.53 20.31
CA SER A 488 -18.40 -13.22 21.60
C SER A 488 -19.79 -13.34 22.23
N PRO A 489 -20.71 -14.11 21.63
CA PRO A 489 -22.10 -14.21 22.08
C PRO A 489 -22.20 -14.78 23.49
N LYS A 490 -22.88 -14.06 24.39
CA LYS A 490 -23.01 -14.43 25.82
C LYS A 490 -24.41 -14.93 26.18
N SER A 491 -25.42 -14.51 25.43
CA SER A 491 -26.82 -14.85 25.67
C SER A 491 -27.44 -15.64 24.51
N GLU A 492 -28.58 -16.26 24.76
CA GLU A 492 -29.33 -16.94 23.71
C GLU A 492 -29.82 -15.96 22.63
N ALA A 493 -30.18 -14.73 23.03
CA ALA A 493 -30.54 -13.67 22.09
C ALA A 493 -29.37 -13.30 21.15
N ASP A 494 -28.13 -13.28 21.66
CA ASP A 494 -26.95 -13.03 20.83
C ASP A 494 -26.72 -14.13 19.79
N ARG A 495 -26.95 -15.39 20.17
CA ARG A 495 -26.85 -16.53 19.25
C ARG A 495 -27.93 -16.50 18.18
N GLN A 496 -29.15 -16.10 18.55
CA GLN A 496 -30.25 -15.91 17.58
C GLN A 496 -29.94 -14.78 16.61
N ASP A 497 -29.43 -13.64 17.08
CA ASP A 497 -29.01 -12.53 16.22
C ASP A 497 -27.87 -12.96 15.28
N LEU A 498 -26.89 -13.74 15.76
CA LEU A 498 -25.81 -14.30 14.95
C LEU A 498 -26.33 -15.26 13.86
N MET A 499 -27.26 -16.15 14.19
CA MET A 499 -27.90 -17.02 13.18
C MET A 499 -28.68 -16.18 12.17
N LYS A 500 -29.41 -15.17 12.62
CA LYS A 500 -30.26 -14.34 11.76
C LYS A 500 -29.44 -13.52 10.75
N ILE A 501 -28.32 -12.93 11.17
CA ILE A 501 -27.44 -12.20 10.24
C ILE A 501 -26.81 -13.15 9.22
N GLN A 502 -26.43 -14.37 9.61
CA GLN A 502 -25.89 -15.36 8.68
C GLN A 502 -26.94 -15.84 7.68
N THR A 503 -28.16 -16.14 8.14
CA THR A 503 -29.26 -16.58 7.26
C THR A 503 -29.65 -15.48 6.28
N THR A 504 -29.77 -14.23 6.73
CA THR A 504 -30.10 -13.10 5.85
C THR A 504 -28.97 -12.78 4.88
N PHE A 505 -27.70 -12.95 5.28
CA PHE A 505 -26.56 -12.82 4.37
C PHE A 505 -26.58 -13.87 3.26
N LEU A 506 -26.79 -15.14 3.60
CA LEU A 506 -26.91 -16.20 2.59
C LEU A 506 -28.11 -15.99 1.67
N ALA A 507 -29.24 -15.52 2.20
CA ALA A 507 -30.41 -15.18 1.38
C ALA A 507 -30.08 -14.05 0.39
N LEU A 508 -29.36 -13.01 0.83
CA LEU A 508 -28.88 -11.94 -0.04
C LEU A 508 -27.98 -12.47 -1.15
N LEU A 509 -26.97 -13.30 -0.84
CA LEU A 509 -26.06 -13.86 -1.85
C LEU A 509 -26.81 -14.70 -2.89
N ASN A 510 -27.77 -15.53 -2.46
CA ASN A 510 -28.61 -16.30 -3.38
C ASN A 510 -29.49 -15.38 -4.23
N SER A 511 -30.04 -14.29 -3.67
CA SER A 511 -30.89 -13.36 -4.42
C SER A 511 -30.16 -12.72 -5.60
N PHE A 512 -28.87 -12.40 -5.47
CA PHE A 512 -28.08 -11.84 -6.57
C PHE A 512 -27.97 -12.81 -7.76
N ILE A 513 -28.08 -14.12 -7.51
CA ILE A 513 -28.16 -15.15 -8.56
C ILE A 513 -29.60 -15.30 -9.03
N ASP A 514 -30.50 -15.69 -8.13
CA ASP A 514 -31.86 -16.15 -8.45
C ASP A 514 -32.72 -15.05 -9.10
N LYS A 515 -32.59 -13.80 -8.64
CA LYS A 515 -33.40 -12.68 -9.13
C LYS A 515 -32.87 -12.09 -10.43
N ASN A 516 -31.62 -12.37 -10.78
CA ASN A 516 -30.97 -11.88 -11.99
C ASN A 516 -30.88 -12.94 -13.09
N TYR A 517 -31.15 -14.21 -12.79
CA TYR A 517 -31.16 -15.30 -13.76
C TYR A 517 -32.48 -15.36 -14.56
N PRO A 518 -32.46 -15.59 -15.89
CA PRO A 518 -31.29 -15.77 -16.76
C PRO A 518 -30.78 -14.46 -17.40
N GLU A 519 -31.34 -13.30 -17.05
CA GLU A 519 -31.03 -12.02 -17.71
C GLU A 519 -29.56 -11.59 -17.59
N ARG A 520 -28.91 -11.90 -16.47
CA ARG A 520 -27.47 -11.69 -16.25
C ARG A 520 -26.81 -13.01 -15.90
N THR A 521 -25.70 -13.31 -16.56
CA THR A 521 -24.85 -14.43 -16.17
C THR A 521 -24.13 -14.12 -14.86
N PHE A 522 -24.20 -15.04 -13.90
CA PHE A 522 -23.54 -14.89 -12.60
C PHE A 522 -22.25 -15.72 -12.54
N TYR A 523 -21.20 -15.10 -12.03
CA TYR A 523 -19.88 -15.69 -11.87
C TYR A 523 -19.31 -15.48 -10.48
N THR A 524 -18.46 -16.42 -10.08
CA THR A 524 -17.54 -16.27 -8.94
C THR A 524 -16.10 -16.50 -9.39
N THR A 525 -15.18 -15.95 -8.61
CA THR A 525 -13.73 -16.19 -8.72
C THR A 525 -13.31 -17.42 -7.90
N LEU A 526 -12.08 -17.90 -8.12
CA LEU A 526 -11.56 -19.14 -7.55
C LEU A 526 -11.60 -19.19 -6.02
N GLU A 527 -11.26 -18.10 -5.34
CA GLU A 527 -11.21 -18.04 -3.88
C GLU A 527 -12.59 -18.22 -3.24
N ILE A 528 -13.66 -17.77 -3.90
CA ILE A 528 -15.03 -18.02 -3.44
C ILE A 528 -15.37 -19.52 -3.55
N GLU A 529 -14.96 -20.17 -4.63
CA GLU A 529 -15.23 -21.61 -4.80
C GLU A 529 -14.39 -22.50 -3.87
N GLN A 530 -13.24 -22.00 -3.42
CA GLN A 530 -12.39 -22.69 -2.43
C GLN A 530 -12.91 -22.57 -1.00
N ASP A 531 -13.72 -21.55 -0.70
CA ASP A 531 -14.34 -21.38 0.62
C ASP A 531 -15.38 -22.48 0.90
N LYS A 532 -15.17 -23.21 1.99
CA LYS A 532 -16.05 -24.30 2.42
C LYS A 532 -17.12 -23.85 3.41
N ASN A 533 -16.97 -22.68 4.02
CA ASN A 533 -17.78 -22.25 5.15
C ASN A 533 -19.03 -21.46 4.72
N GLU A 534 -18.98 -20.75 3.59
CA GLU A 534 -20.05 -19.84 3.15
C GLU A 534 -20.54 -20.15 1.72
N LYS A 535 -21.06 -21.35 1.50
CA LYS A 535 -21.59 -21.77 0.18
C LYS A 535 -23.00 -21.26 -0.11
N PHE A 536 -23.21 -20.75 -1.32
CA PHE A 536 -24.50 -20.28 -1.85
C PHE A 536 -24.72 -20.81 -3.29
N GLY A 537 -25.89 -20.56 -3.89
CA GLY A 537 -26.26 -21.05 -5.23
C GLY A 537 -26.27 -22.58 -5.33
N LYS A 538 -26.82 -23.28 -4.33
CA LYS A 538 -26.78 -24.76 -4.26
C LYS A 538 -27.49 -25.45 -5.43
N ASP A 539 -28.51 -24.79 -5.99
CA ASP A 539 -29.31 -25.32 -7.09
C ASP A 539 -28.68 -25.11 -8.48
N TYR A 540 -27.47 -24.54 -8.53
CA TYR A 540 -26.76 -24.21 -9.77
C TYR A 540 -25.57 -25.16 -10.01
N SER A 541 -25.35 -25.54 -11.24
CA SER A 541 -24.10 -26.16 -11.68
C SER A 541 -23.02 -25.10 -11.80
N ARG A 542 -21.78 -25.42 -11.36
CA ARG A 542 -20.61 -24.55 -11.56
C ARG A 542 -19.87 -25.00 -12.80
N VAL A 543 -19.81 -24.13 -13.80
CA VAL A 543 -19.12 -24.39 -15.06
C VAL A 543 -17.88 -23.50 -15.12
N PRO A 544 -16.65 -24.05 -15.15
CA PRO A 544 -15.44 -23.25 -15.29
C PRO A 544 -15.44 -22.54 -16.66
N GLN A 545 -15.34 -21.21 -16.63
CA GLN A 545 -15.36 -20.35 -17.80
C GLN A 545 -14.21 -19.34 -17.69
N GLY A 546 -13.11 -19.58 -18.41
CA GLY A 546 -11.89 -18.78 -18.24
C GLY A 546 -11.38 -18.82 -16.80
N LEU A 547 -11.16 -17.64 -16.20
CA LEU A 547 -10.74 -17.46 -14.80
C LEU A 547 -11.90 -17.49 -13.78
N LEU A 548 -13.11 -17.75 -14.24
CA LEU A 548 -14.34 -17.65 -13.45
C LEU A 548 -15.10 -18.98 -13.40
N PHE A 549 -16.06 -19.07 -12.49
CA PHE A 549 -17.03 -20.15 -12.42
C PHE A 549 -18.43 -19.61 -12.68
N ARG A 550 -19.03 -20.04 -13.79
CA ARG A 550 -20.38 -19.64 -14.18
C ARG A 550 -21.41 -20.48 -13.45
N TYR A 551 -22.45 -19.83 -12.93
CA TYR A 551 -23.58 -20.47 -12.29
C TYR A 551 -24.71 -20.67 -13.32
N THR A 552 -25.10 -21.91 -13.60
CA THR A 552 -26.19 -22.22 -14.55
C THR A 552 -27.10 -23.34 -14.05
N ARG A 553 -28.39 -23.26 -14.37
CA ARG A 553 -29.36 -24.36 -14.14
C ARG A 553 -29.38 -25.37 -15.29
N GLU A 554 -28.79 -25.01 -16.43
CA GLU A 554 -28.68 -25.89 -17.57
C GLU A 554 -27.76 -27.07 -17.26
N LYS A 555 -28.22 -28.26 -17.65
CA LYS A 555 -27.47 -29.51 -17.53
C LYS A 555 -27.01 -29.93 -18.92
N GLY A 556 -25.71 -30.03 -19.12
CA GLY A 556 -25.15 -30.42 -20.40
C GLY A 556 -23.76 -29.85 -20.63
N PHE A 557 -23.14 -30.30 -21.72
CA PHE A 557 -21.89 -29.74 -22.18
C PHE A 557 -22.16 -28.35 -22.76
N ASP A 558 -21.46 -27.34 -22.25
CA ASP A 558 -21.39 -26.03 -22.89
C ASP A 558 -20.05 -25.90 -23.61
N ASN A 559 -20.11 -25.66 -24.93
CA ASN A 559 -18.95 -25.46 -25.78
C ASN A 559 -18.43 -24.02 -25.70
N TYR A 560 -18.17 -23.54 -24.48
CA TYR A 560 -17.49 -22.27 -24.29
C TYR A 560 -16.01 -22.42 -24.66
N LYS A 561 -15.56 -21.59 -25.61
CA LYS A 561 -14.14 -21.49 -25.94
C LYS A 561 -13.48 -20.52 -24.94
N ASN A 562 -12.51 -21.02 -24.17
CA ASN A 562 -11.76 -20.16 -23.27
C ASN A 562 -11.09 -19.03 -24.04
N PRO A 563 -11.08 -17.80 -23.48
CA PRO A 563 -10.33 -16.72 -24.07
C PRO A 563 -8.83 -17.05 -23.97
N GLU A 564 -8.06 -16.53 -24.93
CA GLU A 564 -6.61 -16.49 -24.78
C GLU A 564 -6.27 -15.43 -23.73
N PHE A 565 -5.45 -15.85 -22.76
CA PHE A 565 -5.00 -14.99 -21.68
C PHE A 565 -3.67 -14.36 -22.04
N ASP A 566 -3.56 -13.05 -21.81
CA ASP A 566 -2.30 -12.33 -21.91
C ASP A 566 -1.67 -12.33 -20.51
N TYR A 567 -0.53 -12.98 -20.32
CA TYR A 567 0.21 -12.94 -19.06
C TYR A 567 1.68 -13.32 -19.28
N ASP A 568 2.54 -12.83 -18.41
CA ASP A 568 3.94 -13.21 -18.37
C ASP A 568 4.21 -14.23 -17.23
N ILE A 569 4.87 -15.34 -17.57
CA ILE A 569 5.34 -16.30 -16.58
C ILE A 569 6.56 -15.69 -15.87
N THR A 570 6.41 -15.46 -14.57
CA THR A 570 7.46 -14.87 -13.73
C THR A 570 8.10 -15.90 -12.79
N GLN A 571 9.36 -15.66 -12.42
CA GLN A 571 10.03 -16.40 -11.34
C GLN A 571 9.84 -15.74 -9.96
N ARG A 572 9.12 -14.62 -9.89
CA ARG A 572 8.75 -13.97 -8.63
C ARG A 572 7.94 -14.95 -7.77
N SER A 573 8.30 -15.04 -6.49
CA SER A 573 7.77 -16.04 -5.55
C SER A 573 7.08 -15.40 -4.34
N ASP A 574 6.75 -14.12 -4.40
CA ASP A 574 5.90 -13.50 -3.38
C ASP A 574 4.46 -14.04 -3.45
N TYR A 575 3.73 -13.79 -2.37
CA TYR A 575 2.39 -14.34 -2.16
C TYR A 575 1.43 -13.99 -3.30
N HIS A 576 1.42 -12.73 -3.75
CA HIS A 576 0.46 -12.26 -4.73
C HIS A 576 0.75 -12.80 -6.14
N HIS A 577 2.03 -12.81 -6.57
CA HIS A 577 2.39 -13.42 -7.85
C HIS A 577 2.08 -14.91 -7.88
N ASN A 578 2.42 -15.63 -6.81
CA ASN A 578 2.09 -17.06 -6.68
C ASN A 578 0.58 -17.29 -6.75
N PHE A 579 -0.22 -16.42 -6.13
CA PHE A 579 -1.68 -16.58 -6.14
C PHE A 579 -2.24 -16.50 -7.56
N ILE A 580 -1.91 -15.46 -8.32
CA ILE A 580 -2.40 -15.29 -9.69
C ILE A 580 -1.91 -16.42 -10.59
N MET A 581 -0.64 -16.82 -10.49
CA MET A 581 -0.12 -17.95 -11.27
C MET A 581 -0.88 -19.25 -10.95
N ASN A 582 -1.20 -19.47 -9.67
CA ASN A 582 -2.05 -20.59 -9.26
C ASN A 582 -3.49 -20.43 -9.77
N ALA A 583 -4.03 -19.21 -9.88
CA ALA A 583 -5.36 -18.98 -10.44
C ALA A 583 -5.44 -19.38 -11.92
N TYR A 584 -4.44 -19.00 -12.74
CA TYR A 584 -4.35 -19.47 -14.13
C TYR A 584 -4.19 -20.99 -14.21
N TYR A 585 -3.29 -21.55 -13.40
CA TYR A 585 -3.07 -23.00 -13.32
C TYR A 585 -4.36 -23.76 -12.99
N SER A 586 -5.07 -23.33 -11.95
CA SER A 586 -6.33 -23.93 -11.52
C SER A 586 -7.42 -23.74 -12.57
N ALA A 587 -7.50 -22.59 -13.25
CA ALA A 587 -8.45 -22.38 -14.33
C ALA A 587 -8.30 -23.41 -15.46
N TYR A 588 -7.07 -23.69 -15.89
CA TYR A 588 -6.80 -24.71 -16.91
C TYR A 588 -7.13 -26.13 -16.42
N LEU A 589 -6.79 -26.47 -15.17
CA LEU A 589 -7.15 -27.79 -14.61
C LEU A 589 -8.65 -27.98 -14.43
N ASN A 590 -9.36 -26.96 -13.95
CA ASN A 590 -10.81 -27.00 -13.77
C ASN A 590 -11.51 -27.19 -15.12
N ARG A 591 -11.06 -26.47 -16.16
CA ARG A 591 -11.53 -26.68 -17.53
C ARG A 591 -11.26 -28.09 -18.02
N ALA A 592 -10.04 -28.61 -17.84
CA ALA A 592 -9.70 -29.97 -18.25
C ALA A 592 -10.61 -31.03 -17.60
N ASN A 593 -10.82 -30.93 -16.29
CA ASN A 593 -11.74 -31.81 -15.57
C ASN A 593 -13.17 -31.72 -16.11
N PHE A 594 -13.66 -30.50 -16.38
CA PHE A 594 -14.98 -30.30 -16.96
C PHE A 594 -15.10 -30.96 -18.34
N LEU A 595 -14.14 -30.71 -19.24
CA LEU A 595 -14.10 -31.27 -20.59
C LEU A 595 -14.05 -32.81 -20.58
N MET A 596 -13.26 -33.40 -19.69
CA MET A 596 -13.18 -34.86 -19.52
C MET A 596 -14.52 -35.47 -19.10
N ASN A 597 -15.29 -34.79 -18.24
CA ASN A 597 -16.62 -35.26 -17.82
C ASN A 597 -17.64 -35.28 -18.97
N TYR A 598 -17.38 -34.56 -20.06
CA TYR A 598 -18.20 -34.52 -21.28
C TYR A 598 -17.49 -35.14 -22.49
N SER A 599 -16.49 -36.01 -22.23
CA SER A 599 -15.74 -36.76 -23.25
C SER A 599 -15.02 -35.90 -24.30
N GLN A 600 -14.72 -34.63 -24.00
CA GLN A 600 -13.96 -33.72 -24.87
C GLN A 600 -12.45 -33.86 -24.60
N PHE A 601 -11.88 -35.03 -24.91
CA PHE A 601 -10.53 -35.39 -24.46
C PHE A 601 -9.40 -34.58 -25.13
N ASP A 602 -9.56 -34.15 -26.38
CA ASP A 602 -8.54 -33.37 -27.09
C ASP A 602 -8.38 -31.98 -26.47
N ASP A 603 -9.49 -31.28 -26.22
CA ASP A 603 -9.49 -29.98 -25.57
C ASP A 603 -9.05 -30.07 -24.10
N ALA A 604 -9.40 -31.17 -23.43
CA ALA A 604 -8.92 -31.44 -22.07
C ALA A 604 -7.40 -31.60 -22.04
N GLU A 605 -6.83 -32.38 -22.98
CA GLU A 605 -5.38 -32.57 -23.10
C GLU A 605 -4.67 -31.23 -23.40
N ALA A 606 -5.22 -30.40 -24.29
CA ALA A 606 -4.70 -29.06 -24.56
C ALA A 606 -4.70 -28.17 -23.30
N SER A 607 -5.78 -28.22 -22.51
CA SER A 607 -5.89 -27.46 -21.25
C SER A 607 -4.89 -27.94 -20.20
N ILE A 608 -4.66 -29.26 -20.08
CA ILE A 608 -3.67 -29.84 -19.16
C ILE A 608 -2.25 -29.44 -19.56
N ASN A 609 -1.95 -29.42 -20.86
CA ASN A 609 -0.64 -28.98 -21.35
C ASN A 609 -0.36 -27.53 -20.96
N LYS A 610 -1.37 -26.64 -21.08
CA LYS A 610 -1.26 -25.25 -20.60
C LYS A 610 -1.02 -25.17 -19.08
N ALA A 611 -1.69 -25.99 -18.29
CA ALA A 611 -1.44 -26.06 -16.85
C ALA A 611 0.01 -26.54 -16.54
N LEU A 612 0.54 -27.47 -17.32
CA LEU A 612 1.93 -27.96 -17.19
C LEU A 612 2.96 -26.94 -17.67
N GLU A 613 2.64 -26.08 -18.64
CA GLU A 613 3.49 -24.94 -19.02
C GLU A 613 3.67 -23.97 -17.85
N LEU A 614 2.58 -23.67 -17.11
CA LEU A 614 2.61 -22.79 -15.94
C LEU A 614 3.31 -23.43 -14.73
N LYS A 615 3.08 -24.71 -14.50
CA LYS A 615 3.64 -25.45 -13.36
C LYS A 615 4.22 -26.79 -13.81
N PRO A 616 5.43 -26.80 -14.40
CA PRO A 616 6.08 -28.01 -14.85
C PRO A 616 6.24 -29.02 -13.72
N GLY A 617 5.93 -30.29 -13.99
CA GLY A 617 6.10 -31.36 -13.01
C GLY A 617 5.02 -31.45 -11.93
N SER A 618 3.93 -30.66 -12.01
CA SER A 618 2.85 -30.75 -11.02
C SER A 618 2.22 -32.16 -10.98
N PRO A 619 2.24 -32.87 -9.83
CA PRO A 619 1.69 -34.23 -9.72
C PRO A 619 0.22 -34.31 -10.11
N GLU A 620 -0.57 -33.29 -9.73
CA GLU A 620 -2.00 -33.21 -10.05
C GLU A 620 -2.25 -33.14 -11.55
N ALA A 621 -1.50 -32.28 -12.26
CA ALA A 621 -1.64 -32.13 -13.71
C ALA A 621 -1.19 -33.40 -14.46
N ILE A 622 -0.10 -34.05 -14.00
CA ILE A 622 0.40 -35.31 -14.58
C ILE A 622 -0.61 -36.45 -14.37
N GLN A 623 -1.19 -36.55 -13.16
CA GLN A 623 -2.21 -37.54 -12.86
C GLN A 623 -3.44 -37.30 -13.73
N LEU A 624 -3.86 -36.04 -13.90
CA LEU A 624 -4.99 -35.70 -14.75
C LEU A 624 -4.71 -36.01 -16.23
N GLN A 625 -3.49 -35.74 -16.71
CA GLN A 625 -3.06 -36.10 -18.07
C GLN A 625 -3.13 -37.61 -18.30
N SER A 626 -2.67 -38.40 -17.33
CA SER A 626 -2.69 -39.87 -17.40
C SER A 626 -4.13 -40.38 -17.44
N LYS A 627 -5.00 -39.83 -16.58
CA LYS A 627 -6.44 -40.14 -16.58
C LYS A 627 -7.10 -39.77 -17.92
N CYS A 628 -6.78 -38.61 -18.49
CA CYS A 628 -7.30 -38.18 -19.78
C CYS A 628 -6.91 -39.14 -20.91
N LYS A 629 -5.65 -39.55 -20.97
CA LYS A 629 -5.17 -40.53 -21.97
C LYS A 629 -5.85 -41.90 -21.82
N GLN A 630 -6.03 -42.37 -20.58
CA GLN A 630 -6.72 -43.62 -20.31
C GLN A 630 -8.19 -43.55 -20.77
N LEU A 631 -8.93 -42.51 -20.39
CA LEU A 631 -10.33 -42.35 -20.81
C LEU A 631 -10.48 -42.21 -22.34
N LYS A 632 -9.59 -41.45 -22.98
CA LYS A 632 -9.52 -41.31 -24.45
C LYS A 632 -9.30 -42.66 -25.14
N SER A 633 -8.41 -43.50 -24.61
CA SER A 633 -8.18 -44.85 -25.16
C SER A 633 -9.39 -45.78 -25.01
N LEU A 634 -10.13 -45.69 -23.90
CA LEU A 634 -11.33 -46.49 -23.66
C LEU A 634 -12.45 -46.08 -24.61
N SER A 635 -12.69 -44.77 -24.76
CA SER A 635 -13.68 -44.23 -25.69
C SER A 635 -13.40 -44.63 -27.15
N ASN A 636 -12.14 -44.69 -27.57
CA ASN A 636 -11.78 -45.11 -28.92
C ASN A 636 -11.94 -46.62 -29.16
N ASN A 637 -11.97 -47.43 -28.11
CA ASN A 637 -12.17 -48.88 -28.18
C ASN A 637 -13.64 -49.28 -28.16
N GLU A 638 -14.56 -48.45 -27.66
CA GLU A 638 -16.01 -48.70 -27.70
C GLU A 638 -16.65 -48.35 -29.06
N VAL A 639 -15.94 -47.60 -29.92
CA VAL A 639 -16.39 -47.19 -31.27
C VAL A 639 -15.89 -48.17 -32.36
N LYS A 640 -15.01 -49.13 -31.99
CA LYS A 640 -14.58 -50.25 -32.84
C LYS A 640 -15.38 -51.50 -32.51
#